data_AF-A0AA43KYX1-F1
#
_entry.id   AF-A0AA43KYX1-F1
#
_cell.length_a   1.000
_cell.length_b   1.000
_cell.length_c   1.000
_cell.angle_alpha   90.00
_cell.angle_beta   90.00
_cell.angle_gamma   90.00
#
_symmetry.space_group_name_H-M   'P 1'
#
loop_
_entity.id
_entity.type
_entity.pdbx_description
1 polymer ?
#
loop_
_entity_poly.entity_id
_entity_poly.type
_entity_poly.pdbx_seq_one_letter_code
_entity_poly.pdbx_strand_id
1 'polypeptide(L)'
;MKKRNKFTRLVASVILSLSALCLFFVSCSKDPEPEIVKVTSVALSKSTLELVEGETETLKATVAPENATNKRVAWKSGDMTIAAVDAEGKIVAVKPGNATITVTSDDGSKTATCAVTVKAATVSVTGVTLNKTTLSLVQGTNETLTVTVAPENATNKKVTWKSDKADIATVDANGKVTAAGVGTATITVTTEDAAKTATCLVTVTAKAVAVTGVKLNKTSLSLVEGASETLTATVAPENATNKKVTWKSSDLSIAIIDSDGHIAALKPGVIAITATTEDGGKTATCAVTVTSKAVAVTGVSLNKTSLSLVVGESESLSATVAPADADNKKVSWKSNNTSVATVDNNGNVTALKAGSATITATTEDGGKTATCAVTVTAKAVAVTGVSLNKTSLSLVVGESESLSATVAPADADNKKVSWKSNNTSVATVDNNGNVTALKAGSATITATTEDGGKTATCIVTVTAPAAVPMFNIGAQTGDGGDGILDSGTMEWVKYSLTGANGMTFTGKTADIAWFSDAEGKITATEPIGVRFAILKFPGEDNNIVSLGASVAQATPEGSYYFRIIIEGVTSSNVGVLKVGKAWEMKINNVTWAARNVERPALFVANPEDTGWYYQRNRYTGWSPTDPLTPSHDGEKWNSVVDTNDSWVTRNNPCPAGYRLPTLDDINALLDETSVDREWLTQNGVKGYKFTDKKSGNTLFLPAGGNRNKDGKLSNPEGGRYMTSTYEEDTVRRIWKTRTLYFGSNEIKAGFITEAVAYTIRCVKK
;
A
#
# COMPACT_ATOMS: atom_id res chain seq x y z
N MET A 1 -61.94 -81.37 78.11
CA MET A 1 -62.49 -81.83 79.40
C MET A 1 -63.80 -81.09 79.68
N LYS A 2 -64.83 -81.70 80.30
CA LYS A 2 -66.13 -81.10 80.74
C LYS A 2 -66.99 -80.54 79.57
N LYS A 3 -68.29 -80.79 79.40
CA LYS A 3 -69.36 -81.61 80.03
C LYS A 3 -70.20 -82.23 78.87
N ARG A 4 -70.81 -83.44 78.96
CA ARG A 4 -72.15 -83.76 79.55
C ARG A 4 -73.25 -82.76 79.14
N ASN A 5 -74.45 -83.12 78.65
CA ASN A 5 -75.17 -84.41 78.47
C ASN A 5 -75.98 -84.34 77.14
N LYS A 6 -76.11 -85.39 76.32
CA LYS A 6 -76.91 -86.63 76.48
C LYS A 6 -78.43 -86.42 76.61
N PHE A 7 -79.19 -86.90 75.62
CA PHE A 7 -80.63 -87.17 75.74
C PHE A 7 -81.01 -88.45 74.98
N THR A 8 -80.92 -89.62 75.63
CA THR A 8 -81.55 -90.88 75.20
C THR A 8 -81.38 -92.00 76.24
N ARG A 9 -82.51 -92.60 76.63
CA ARG A 9 -82.76 -93.98 77.07
C ARG A 9 -84.27 -94.01 77.37
N LEU A 10 -85.10 -94.48 76.45
CA LEU A 10 -85.37 -95.89 76.12
C LEU A 10 -85.93 -96.64 77.34
N VAL A 11 -87.18 -97.07 77.21
CA VAL A 11 -87.99 -97.79 78.20
C VAL A 11 -87.49 -99.24 78.35
N ALA A 12 -87.77 -99.86 79.49
CA ALA A 12 -87.48 -101.28 79.77
C ALA A 12 -88.66 -101.99 80.43
N SER A 13 -88.61 -103.34 80.40
CA SER A 13 -89.39 -104.27 81.24
C SER A 13 -90.89 -104.46 80.95
N VAL A 14 -91.16 -105.32 79.97
CA VAL A 14 -91.82 -106.64 80.14
C VAL A 14 -92.84 -106.81 81.29
N ILE A 15 -94.11 -106.91 80.88
CA ILE A 15 -95.16 -107.88 81.25
C ILE A 15 -94.98 -108.71 82.55
N LEU A 16 -95.86 -108.45 83.52
CA LEU A 16 -96.65 -109.41 84.35
C LEU A 16 -97.71 -108.56 85.10
N SER A 17 -98.87 -109.03 85.59
CA SER A 17 -99.48 -110.38 85.68
C SER A 17 -101.03 -110.30 85.57
N LEU A 18 -101.73 -111.43 85.75
CA LEU A 18 -103.14 -111.63 85.38
C LEU A 18 -104.16 -111.49 86.54
N SER A 19 -105.40 -111.13 86.19
CA SER A 19 -106.71 -111.57 86.76
C SER A 19 -107.05 -111.47 88.25
N ALA A 20 -108.29 -111.00 88.51
CA ALA A 20 -109.16 -111.55 89.56
C ALA A 20 -110.66 -111.43 89.17
N LEU A 21 -111.39 -112.57 89.20
CA LEU A 21 -112.83 -112.80 89.50
C LEU A 21 -113.94 -111.89 88.89
N CYS A 22 -115.15 -112.34 88.53
CA CYS A 22 -115.81 -113.66 88.34
C CYS A 22 -117.14 -113.37 87.56
N LEU A 23 -118.13 -114.24 87.23
CA LEU A 23 -118.58 -115.62 87.50
C LEU A 23 -119.13 -116.20 86.15
N PHE A 24 -119.44 -117.49 85.89
CA PHE A 24 -119.24 -118.80 86.56
C PHE A 24 -119.40 -119.97 85.54
N PHE A 25 -118.75 -121.10 85.82
CA PHE A 25 -119.15 -122.51 85.63
C PHE A 25 -119.87 -123.02 84.33
N VAL A 26 -119.18 -123.99 83.69
CA VAL A 26 -119.67 -125.35 83.29
C VAL A 26 -120.23 -125.62 81.87
N SER A 27 -119.41 -126.39 81.13
CA SER A 27 -119.74 -127.58 80.29
C SER A 27 -119.55 -127.53 78.77
N CYS A 28 -119.11 -128.70 78.27
CA CYS A 28 -119.31 -129.31 76.95
C CYS A 28 -118.39 -128.97 75.75
N SER A 29 -118.25 -129.99 74.90
CA SER A 29 -117.70 -130.03 73.53
C SER A 29 -116.19 -129.87 73.33
N LYS A 30 -115.60 -130.81 72.59
CA LYS A 30 -114.32 -130.65 71.86
C LYS A 30 -114.59 -129.98 70.52
N ASP A 31 -113.62 -129.22 70.01
CA ASP A 31 -113.37 -129.04 68.58
C ASP A 31 -111.83 -128.95 68.33
N PRO A 32 -111.34 -129.19 67.11
CA PRO A 32 -109.90 -129.29 66.82
C PRO A 32 -109.22 -127.95 66.46
N GLU A 33 -107.91 -127.86 66.71
CA GLU A 33 -107.08 -126.68 66.36
C GLU A 33 -106.65 -126.66 64.87
N PRO A 34 -106.42 -125.47 64.27
CA PRO A 34 -105.96 -125.33 62.89
C PRO A 34 -104.44 -125.53 62.73
N GLU A 35 -104.03 -126.02 61.55
CA GLU A 35 -102.64 -126.35 61.22
C GLU A 35 -101.80 -125.12 60.80
N ILE A 36 -100.53 -125.05 61.22
CA ILE A 36 -99.66 -123.87 61.04
C ILE A 36 -98.59 -124.11 59.96
N VAL A 37 -98.60 -123.30 58.91
CA VAL A 37 -97.62 -123.36 57.80
C VAL A 37 -96.41 -122.48 58.12
N LYS A 38 -95.26 -123.11 58.35
CA LYS A 38 -93.99 -122.44 58.71
C LYS A 38 -93.22 -121.91 57.49
N VAL A 39 -92.36 -120.92 57.70
CA VAL A 39 -91.49 -120.34 56.68
C VAL A 39 -90.35 -121.33 56.34
N THR A 40 -90.14 -121.61 55.05
CA THR A 40 -89.06 -122.49 54.57
C THR A 40 -87.83 -121.71 54.10
N SER A 41 -88.00 -120.48 53.60
CA SER A 41 -86.91 -119.57 53.22
C SER A 41 -87.36 -118.10 53.13
N VAL A 42 -86.40 -117.19 53.32
CA VAL A 42 -86.53 -115.76 52.96
C VAL A 42 -85.46 -115.44 51.92
N ALA A 43 -85.74 -114.53 50.98
CA ALA A 43 -84.79 -114.04 49.99
C ALA A 43 -84.87 -112.51 49.86
N LEU A 44 -83.84 -111.90 49.24
CA LEU A 44 -83.73 -110.45 49.01
C LEU A 44 -83.64 -110.13 47.52
N SER A 45 -84.21 -108.98 47.12
CA SER A 45 -84.17 -108.48 45.74
C SER A 45 -82.78 -108.13 45.20
N LYS A 46 -81.79 -107.95 46.07
CA LYS A 46 -80.36 -107.78 45.75
C LYS A 46 -79.53 -108.46 46.85
N SER A 47 -78.43 -109.11 46.47
CA SER A 47 -77.42 -109.68 47.38
C SER A 47 -76.23 -108.73 47.63
N THR A 48 -76.05 -107.73 46.78
CA THR A 48 -75.04 -106.67 46.91
C THR A 48 -75.62 -105.33 46.48
N LEU A 49 -75.15 -104.25 47.10
CA LEU A 49 -75.53 -102.89 46.77
C LEU A 49 -74.33 -101.94 46.98
N GLU A 50 -74.09 -101.04 46.04
CA GLU A 50 -73.21 -99.88 46.25
C GLU A 50 -74.06 -98.60 46.33
N LEU A 51 -73.70 -97.68 47.21
CA LEU A 51 -74.30 -96.36 47.38
C LEU A 51 -73.22 -95.31 47.65
N VAL A 52 -73.52 -94.04 47.41
CA VAL A 52 -72.76 -92.89 47.93
C VAL A 52 -73.36 -92.43 49.27
N GLU A 53 -72.54 -91.92 50.18
CA GLU A 53 -72.96 -91.31 51.45
C GLU A 53 -74.07 -90.28 51.24
N GLY A 54 -75.24 -90.51 51.87
CA GLY A 54 -76.47 -89.73 51.71
C GLY A 54 -77.53 -90.34 50.79
N GLU A 55 -77.20 -91.31 49.93
CA GLU A 55 -78.17 -91.97 49.05
C GLU A 55 -79.07 -92.98 49.78
N THR A 56 -80.23 -93.31 49.19
CA THR A 56 -81.18 -94.28 49.77
C THR A 56 -81.75 -95.21 48.71
N GLU A 57 -81.91 -96.49 49.05
CA GLU A 57 -82.40 -97.54 48.14
C GLU A 57 -83.22 -98.59 48.91
N THR A 58 -84.26 -99.16 48.31
CA THR A 58 -85.15 -100.12 49.01
C THR A 58 -84.94 -101.56 48.57
N LEU A 59 -84.57 -102.43 49.51
CA LEU A 59 -84.59 -103.88 49.31
C LEU A 59 -86.00 -104.43 49.57
N LYS A 60 -86.43 -105.36 48.71
CA LYS A 60 -87.65 -106.13 48.92
C LYS A 60 -87.27 -107.52 49.41
N ALA A 61 -87.95 -108.00 50.45
CA ALA A 61 -87.83 -109.37 50.91
C ALA A 61 -89.00 -110.20 50.37
N THR A 62 -88.75 -111.46 50.04
CA THR A 62 -89.77 -112.46 49.70
C THR A 62 -89.69 -113.62 50.67
N VAL A 63 -90.85 -114.15 51.07
CA VAL A 63 -90.98 -115.20 52.10
C VAL A 63 -91.70 -116.39 51.47
N ALA A 64 -91.12 -117.58 51.57
CA ALA A 64 -91.70 -118.81 51.02
C ALA A 64 -91.96 -119.84 52.14
N PRO A 65 -92.99 -120.70 52.01
CA PRO A 65 -93.95 -120.75 50.89
C PRO A 65 -94.95 -119.58 50.93
N GLU A 66 -95.59 -119.29 49.80
CA GLU A 66 -96.51 -118.15 49.65
C GLU A 66 -97.82 -118.30 50.48
N ASN A 67 -98.06 -119.47 51.09
CA ASN A 67 -99.12 -119.72 52.05
C ASN A 67 -98.64 -119.79 53.52
N ALA A 68 -97.39 -119.40 53.83
CA ALA A 68 -96.90 -119.34 55.21
C ALA A 68 -97.78 -118.43 56.09
N THR A 69 -98.17 -118.93 57.27
CA THR A 69 -99.18 -118.30 58.14
C THR A 69 -98.71 -116.97 58.72
N ASN A 70 -97.39 -116.75 58.80
CA ASN A 70 -96.78 -115.46 59.14
C ASN A 70 -95.68 -115.12 58.11
N LYS A 71 -95.86 -114.02 57.36
CA LYS A 71 -94.90 -113.48 56.39
C LYS A 71 -94.16 -112.23 56.87
N ARG A 72 -94.34 -111.83 58.13
CA ARG A 72 -93.64 -110.67 58.68
C ARG A 72 -92.14 -110.94 58.67
N VAL A 73 -91.36 -109.88 58.48
CA VAL A 73 -89.90 -109.94 58.49
C VAL A 73 -89.33 -108.81 59.34
N ALA A 74 -88.19 -109.08 59.98
CA ALA A 74 -87.42 -108.11 60.73
C ALA A 74 -86.13 -107.77 59.96
N TRP A 75 -85.89 -106.48 59.75
CA TRP A 75 -84.67 -105.97 59.12
C TRP A 75 -83.64 -105.54 60.17
N LYS A 76 -82.36 -105.75 59.87
CA LYS A 76 -81.24 -105.35 60.74
C LYS A 76 -80.02 -105.01 59.91
N SER A 77 -79.40 -103.85 60.15
CA SER A 77 -78.05 -103.58 59.67
C SER A 77 -77.00 -104.13 60.64
N GLY A 78 -75.92 -104.68 60.09
CA GLY A 78 -74.70 -105.01 60.83
C GLY A 78 -73.95 -103.77 61.34
N ASP A 79 -74.06 -102.63 60.65
CA ASP A 79 -73.58 -101.34 61.15
C ASP A 79 -74.48 -100.19 60.63
N MET A 80 -75.37 -99.72 61.51
CA MET A 80 -76.28 -98.60 61.25
C MET A 80 -75.56 -97.24 61.11
N THR A 81 -74.27 -97.15 61.45
CA THR A 81 -73.47 -95.93 61.26
C THR A 81 -72.83 -95.86 59.87
N ILE A 82 -72.77 -96.97 59.15
CA ILE A 82 -72.34 -97.07 57.74
C ILE A 82 -73.57 -97.09 56.84
N ALA A 83 -74.51 -98.00 57.07
CA ALA A 83 -75.79 -98.05 56.36
C ALA A 83 -76.94 -98.41 57.31
N ALA A 84 -77.90 -97.52 57.48
CA ALA A 84 -79.11 -97.77 58.25
C ALA A 84 -80.17 -98.48 57.40
N VAL A 85 -81.11 -99.20 58.01
CA VAL A 85 -82.28 -99.80 57.37
C VAL A 85 -83.50 -99.65 58.27
N ASP A 86 -84.67 -99.36 57.70
CA ASP A 86 -85.95 -99.28 58.42
C ASP A 86 -86.75 -100.60 58.40
N ALA A 87 -87.99 -100.58 58.91
CA ALA A 87 -88.83 -101.79 59.01
C ALA A 87 -89.40 -102.23 57.66
N GLU A 88 -89.39 -101.34 56.68
CA GLU A 88 -89.92 -101.49 55.33
C GLU A 88 -88.83 -101.97 54.35
N GLY A 89 -87.56 -101.96 54.75
CA GLY A 89 -86.41 -102.42 53.97
C GLY A 89 -85.70 -101.31 53.18
N LYS A 90 -85.99 -100.04 53.45
CA LYS A 90 -85.27 -98.91 52.86
C LYS A 90 -83.94 -98.70 53.59
N ILE A 91 -82.87 -98.73 52.81
CA ILE A 91 -81.50 -98.47 53.22
C ILE A 91 -81.20 -96.98 53.06
N VAL A 92 -80.45 -96.41 54.01
CA VAL A 92 -79.83 -95.09 53.92
C VAL A 92 -78.32 -95.27 54.07
N ALA A 93 -77.53 -94.75 53.13
CA ALA A 93 -76.08 -94.68 53.24
C ALA A 93 -75.69 -93.55 54.20
N VAL A 94 -75.07 -93.90 55.34
CA VAL A 94 -74.82 -92.96 56.45
C VAL A 94 -73.35 -92.53 56.53
N LYS A 95 -72.40 -93.43 56.25
CA LYS A 95 -70.94 -93.15 56.19
C LYS A 95 -70.21 -94.13 55.27
N PRO A 96 -69.00 -93.79 54.78
CA PRO A 96 -68.21 -94.68 53.93
C PRO A 96 -67.76 -95.93 54.68
N GLY A 97 -67.87 -97.10 54.03
CA GLY A 97 -67.54 -98.40 54.62
C GLY A 97 -68.42 -99.52 54.12
N ASN A 98 -68.28 -100.71 54.70
CA ASN A 98 -69.06 -101.89 54.35
C ASN A 98 -70.00 -102.30 55.50
N ALA A 99 -71.28 -102.46 55.22
CA ALA A 99 -72.29 -102.97 56.13
C ALA A 99 -72.97 -104.23 55.52
N THR A 100 -73.71 -104.97 56.33
CA THR A 100 -74.54 -106.09 55.85
C THR A 100 -75.96 -105.91 56.36
N ILE A 101 -76.91 -105.80 55.45
CA ILE A 101 -78.34 -105.76 55.76
C ILE A 101 -78.86 -107.18 55.79
N THR A 102 -79.34 -107.61 56.96
CA THR A 102 -79.96 -108.92 57.17
C THR A 102 -81.46 -108.74 57.27
N VAL A 103 -82.22 -109.56 56.53
CA VAL A 103 -83.65 -109.78 56.78
C VAL A 103 -83.83 -111.14 57.43
N THR A 104 -84.75 -111.22 58.40
CA THR A 104 -85.07 -112.45 59.16
C THR A 104 -86.58 -112.66 59.15
N SER A 105 -87.06 -113.90 59.06
CA SER A 105 -88.48 -114.21 59.31
C SER A 105 -88.87 -113.90 60.76
N ASP A 106 -90.12 -113.51 61.00
CA ASP A 106 -90.64 -113.16 62.33
C ASP A 106 -90.57 -114.34 63.34
N ASP A 107 -90.49 -115.58 62.84
CA ASP A 107 -90.24 -116.80 63.64
C ASP A 107 -88.75 -117.07 63.94
N GLY A 108 -87.85 -116.19 63.49
CA GLY A 108 -86.40 -116.28 63.66
C GLY A 108 -85.70 -117.39 62.86
N SER A 109 -86.43 -118.20 62.09
CA SER A 109 -85.92 -119.47 61.56
C SER A 109 -85.15 -119.37 60.24
N LYS A 110 -85.31 -118.26 59.49
CA LYS A 110 -84.71 -118.05 58.16
C LYS A 110 -84.18 -116.63 58.00
N THR A 111 -83.04 -116.50 57.32
CA THR A 111 -82.39 -115.22 57.04
C THR A 111 -81.95 -115.11 55.58
N ALA A 112 -81.83 -113.87 55.10
CA ALA A 112 -81.10 -113.53 53.88
C ALA A 112 -80.31 -112.22 54.10
N THR A 113 -79.20 -112.05 53.38
CA THR A 113 -78.26 -110.94 53.58
C THR A 113 -77.89 -110.23 52.29
N CYS A 114 -77.80 -108.90 52.34
CA CYS A 114 -77.26 -108.05 51.28
C CYS A 114 -76.04 -107.28 51.81
N ALA A 115 -74.91 -107.36 51.10
CA ALA A 115 -73.72 -106.57 51.41
C ALA A 115 -73.84 -105.16 50.81
N VAL A 116 -73.72 -104.13 51.65
CA VAL A 116 -73.82 -102.71 51.25
C VAL A 116 -72.45 -102.06 51.38
N THR A 117 -71.91 -101.57 50.27
CA THR A 117 -70.68 -100.77 50.23
C THR A 117 -71.04 -99.31 50.01
N VAL A 118 -70.76 -98.47 51.01
CA VAL A 118 -70.96 -97.02 50.92
C VAL A 118 -69.64 -96.36 50.55
N LYS A 119 -69.67 -95.57 49.47
CA LYS A 119 -68.57 -94.75 48.97
C LYS A 119 -68.72 -93.31 49.50
N ALA A 120 -67.59 -92.64 49.74
CA ALA A 120 -67.60 -91.26 50.21
C ALA A 120 -68.12 -90.29 49.15
N ALA A 121 -68.91 -89.30 49.57
CA ALA A 121 -69.32 -88.21 48.70
C ALA A 121 -68.10 -87.35 48.31
N THR A 122 -67.87 -87.18 47.01
CA THR A 122 -66.77 -86.36 46.49
C THR A 122 -67.09 -84.88 46.57
N VAL A 123 -66.27 -84.12 47.29
CA VAL A 123 -66.37 -82.66 47.36
C VAL A 123 -65.51 -82.07 46.25
N SER A 124 -66.15 -81.48 45.23
CA SER A 124 -65.44 -80.86 44.11
C SER A 124 -64.89 -79.48 44.43
N VAL A 125 -63.84 -79.10 43.71
CA VAL A 125 -63.20 -77.79 43.75
C VAL A 125 -64.13 -76.70 43.20
N THR A 126 -64.36 -75.66 44.00
CA THR A 126 -65.12 -74.47 43.58
C THR A 126 -64.21 -73.36 43.06
N GLY A 127 -62.96 -73.25 43.56
CA GLY A 127 -62.01 -72.24 43.13
C GLY A 127 -60.56 -72.53 43.48
N VAL A 128 -59.65 -71.78 42.86
CA VAL A 128 -58.20 -71.81 43.14
C VAL A 128 -57.67 -70.38 43.14
N THR A 129 -56.70 -70.08 44.00
CA THR A 129 -56.03 -68.78 44.08
C THR A 129 -54.52 -68.92 44.25
N LEU A 130 -53.78 -67.87 43.91
CA LEU A 130 -52.32 -67.75 44.10
C LEU A 130 -52.03 -66.65 45.12
N ASN A 131 -50.91 -66.78 45.85
CA ASN A 131 -50.42 -65.75 46.76
C ASN A 131 -50.00 -64.44 46.07
N LYS A 132 -49.67 -64.49 44.76
CA LYS A 132 -49.29 -63.34 43.94
C LYS A 132 -49.97 -63.40 42.57
N THR A 133 -50.56 -62.29 42.13
CA THR A 133 -51.08 -62.09 40.76
C THR A 133 -50.05 -61.46 39.82
N THR A 134 -48.99 -60.87 40.36
CA THR A 134 -47.83 -60.35 39.61
C THR A 134 -46.54 -60.71 40.32
N LEU A 135 -45.46 -60.88 39.55
CA LEU A 135 -44.14 -61.24 40.05
C LEU A 135 -43.06 -60.54 39.20
N SER A 136 -42.04 -59.98 39.85
CA SER A 136 -40.89 -59.35 39.16
C SER A 136 -39.61 -60.08 39.54
N LEU A 137 -38.92 -60.66 38.55
CA LEU A 137 -37.67 -61.41 38.72
C LEU A 137 -36.56 -60.81 37.87
N VAL A 138 -35.31 -61.13 38.22
CA VAL A 138 -34.13 -60.86 37.40
C VAL A 138 -33.73 -62.17 36.74
N GLN A 139 -33.27 -62.16 35.49
CA GLN A 139 -32.85 -63.36 34.79
C GLN A 139 -31.85 -64.21 35.61
N GLY A 140 -32.16 -65.49 35.78
CA GLY A 140 -31.43 -66.44 36.63
C GLY A 140 -31.90 -66.52 38.10
N THR A 141 -32.81 -65.65 38.56
CA THR A 141 -33.44 -65.79 39.90
C THR A 141 -34.73 -66.62 39.83
N ASN A 142 -35.27 -66.95 41.00
CA ASN A 142 -36.47 -67.77 41.16
C ASN A 142 -37.25 -67.38 42.43
N GLU A 143 -38.56 -67.58 42.42
CA GLU A 143 -39.45 -67.46 43.59
C GLU A 143 -40.59 -68.49 43.48
N THR A 144 -41.13 -68.96 44.61
CA THR A 144 -42.22 -69.95 44.63
C THR A 144 -43.58 -69.29 44.81
N LEU A 145 -44.50 -69.56 43.88
CA LEU A 145 -45.92 -69.23 44.02
C LEU A 145 -46.61 -70.30 44.85
N THR A 146 -47.36 -69.91 45.88
CA THR A 146 -48.15 -70.85 46.68
C THR A 146 -49.61 -70.80 46.24
N VAL A 147 -50.23 -71.98 46.13
CA VAL A 147 -51.59 -72.18 45.65
C VAL A 147 -52.54 -72.55 46.79
N THR A 148 -53.74 -71.98 46.78
CA THR A 148 -54.83 -72.32 47.71
C THR A 148 -56.02 -72.85 46.91
N VAL A 149 -56.50 -74.04 47.26
CA VAL A 149 -57.65 -74.69 46.60
C VAL A 149 -58.84 -74.67 47.55
N ALA A 150 -60.00 -74.24 47.05
CA ALA A 150 -61.25 -74.11 47.79
C ALA A 150 -62.34 -75.06 47.24
N PRO A 151 -63.20 -75.66 48.09
CA PRO A 151 -63.19 -75.57 49.55
C PRO A 151 -62.04 -76.40 50.17
N GLU A 152 -61.71 -76.15 51.45
CA GLU A 152 -60.60 -76.85 52.12
C GLU A 152 -60.86 -78.36 52.30
N ASN A 153 -62.10 -78.83 52.25
CA ASN A 153 -62.45 -80.25 52.27
C ASN A 153 -62.58 -80.89 50.87
N ALA A 154 -62.15 -80.21 49.79
CA ALA A 154 -62.17 -80.76 48.44
C ALA A 154 -61.36 -82.07 48.33
N THR A 155 -61.94 -83.07 47.68
CA THR A 155 -61.42 -84.46 47.67
C THR A 155 -60.18 -84.64 46.78
N ASN A 156 -60.08 -83.88 45.68
CA ASN A 156 -58.83 -83.77 44.91
C ASN A 156 -58.36 -82.31 44.88
N LYS A 157 -57.22 -82.03 45.54
CA LYS A 157 -56.57 -80.71 45.56
C LYS A 157 -55.37 -80.60 44.62
N LYS A 158 -55.10 -81.62 43.80
CA LYS A 158 -53.96 -81.60 42.88
C LYS A 158 -54.11 -80.50 41.84
N VAL A 159 -52.97 -79.93 41.46
CA VAL A 159 -52.86 -78.89 40.45
C VAL A 159 -51.79 -79.23 39.44
N THR A 160 -51.97 -78.70 38.24
CA THR A 160 -50.97 -78.66 37.18
C THR A 160 -50.53 -77.20 36.98
N TRP A 161 -49.26 -77.00 36.63
CA TRP A 161 -48.70 -75.68 36.38
C TRP A 161 -48.27 -75.57 34.92
N LYS A 162 -48.46 -74.39 34.32
CA LYS A 162 -48.06 -74.09 32.95
C LYS A 162 -47.54 -72.65 32.84
N SER A 163 -46.45 -72.47 32.10
CA SER A 163 -46.05 -71.16 31.57
C SER A 163 -46.59 -71.00 30.15
N ASP A 164 -47.00 -69.78 29.78
CA ASP A 164 -47.27 -69.45 28.37
C ASP A 164 -45.99 -69.32 27.52
N LYS A 165 -44.85 -69.02 28.14
CA LYS A 165 -43.54 -68.75 27.50
C LYS A 165 -42.40 -69.24 28.39
N ALA A 166 -42.08 -70.54 28.26
CA ALA A 166 -41.02 -71.19 29.03
C ALA A 166 -39.65 -70.49 28.90
N ASP A 167 -39.33 -69.96 27.71
CA ASP A 167 -38.08 -69.27 27.41
C ASP A 167 -37.90 -67.96 28.21
N ILE A 168 -38.98 -67.39 28.74
CA ILE A 168 -38.96 -66.21 29.61
C ILE A 168 -39.04 -66.64 31.08
N ALA A 169 -40.04 -67.44 31.44
CA ALA A 169 -40.15 -68.01 32.78
C ALA A 169 -40.65 -69.45 32.75
N THR A 170 -39.97 -70.33 33.48
CA THR A 170 -40.40 -71.73 33.72
C THR A 170 -41.08 -71.84 35.09
N VAL A 171 -41.89 -72.88 35.28
CA VAL A 171 -42.50 -73.22 36.58
C VAL A 171 -42.43 -74.73 36.79
N ASP A 172 -42.09 -75.18 37.99
CA ASP A 172 -42.07 -76.60 38.35
C ASP A 172 -43.41 -77.08 38.95
N ALA A 173 -43.52 -78.38 39.24
CA ALA A 173 -44.72 -78.97 39.84
C ALA A 173 -45.06 -78.44 41.24
N ASN A 174 -44.11 -77.77 41.92
CA ASN A 174 -44.26 -77.19 43.25
C ASN A 174 -44.61 -75.69 43.20
N GLY A 175 -44.78 -75.10 42.01
CA GLY A 175 -45.04 -73.67 41.82
C GLY A 175 -43.77 -72.80 41.86
N LYS A 176 -42.57 -73.39 41.80
CA LYS A 176 -41.30 -72.65 41.77
C LYS A 176 -41.09 -72.04 40.38
N VAL A 177 -41.25 -70.72 40.27
CA VAL A 177 -41.02 -69.95 39.04
C VAL A 177 -39.54 -69.60 38.92
N THR A 178 -38.92 -69.89 37.78
CA THR A 178 -37.51 -69.55 37.49
C THR A 178 -37.41 -68.71 36.22
N ALA A 179 -36.73 -67.56 36.32
CA ALA A 179 -36.57 -66.59 35.24
C ALA A 179 -35.47 -67.03 34.25
N ALA A 180 -35.87 -67.46 33.05
CA ALA A 180 -34.99 -67.97 32.01
C ALA A 180 -34.50 -66.88 31.03
N GLY A 181 -35.40 -65.96 30.65
CA GLY A 181 -35.16 -64.95 29.61
C GLY A 181 -35.97 -63.67 29.85
N VAL A 182 -35.58 -62.58 29.20
CA VAL A 182 -36.12 -61.23 29.44
C VAL A 182 -37.48 -61.06 28.76
N GLY A 183 -38.46 -60.47 29.46
CA GLY A 183 -39.79 -60.19 28.93
C GLY A 183 -40.91 -60.50 29.93
N THR A 184 -42.11 -60.79 29.44
CA THR A 184 -43.28 -61.13 30.26
C THR A 184 -43.85 -62.50 29.92
N ALA A 185 -44.14 -63.29 30.94
CA ALA A 185 -44.75 -64.62 30.85
C ALA A 185 -45.88 -64.78 31.88
N THR A 186 -46.91 -65.53 31.53
CA THR A 186 -48.04 -65.84 32.41
C THR A 186 -47.87 -67.25 32.97
N ILE A 187 -47.81 -67.38 34.29
CA ILE A 187 -47.85 -68.66 34.98
C ILE A 187 -49.29 -68.95 35.38
N THR A 188 -49.84 -70.05 34.85
CA THR A 188 -51.18 -70.54 35.14
C THR A 188 -51.10 -71.79 36.00
N VAL A 189 -51.86 -71.80 37.10
CA VAL A 189 -52.17 -73.01 37.86
C VAL A 189 -53.58 -73.48 37.50
N THR A 190 -53.76 -74.78 37.30
CA THR A 190 -55.04 -75.40 36.95
C THR A 190 -55.29 -76.61 37.84
N THR A 191 -56.44 -76.65 38.53
CA THR A 191 -56.87 -77.79 39.34
C THR A 191 -57.27 -78.98 38.47
N GLU A 192 -56.86 -80.19 38.86
CA GLU A 192 -57.22 -81.43 38.14
C GLU A 192 -58.75 -81.65 38.16
N ASP A 193 -59.37 -81.41 39.32
CA ASP A 193 -60.81 -81.42 39.48
C ASP A 193 -61.43 -80.06 39.15
N ALA A 194 -62.61 -80.08 38.52
CA ALA A 194 -63.40 -78.92 38.09
C ALA A 194 -62.69 -77.83 37.23
N ALA A 195 -61.45 -78.08 36.79
CA ALA A 195 -60.65 -77.27 35.87
C ALA A 195 -60.55 -75.77 36.23
N LYS A 196 -60.54 -75.42 37.53
CA LYS A 196 -60.41 -74.03 37.97
C LYS A 196 -58.99 -73.52 37.76
N THR A 197 -58.85 -72.28 37.31
CA THR A 197 -57.56 -71.65 36.96
C THR A 197 -57.28 -70.39 37.76
N ALA A 198 -56.02 -70.16 38.14
CA ALA A 198 -55.51 -68.86 38.60
C ALA A 198 -54.19 -68.54 37.90
N THR A 199 -53.87 -67.25 37.76
CA THR A 199 -52.74 -66.76 36.95
C THR A 199 -51.88 -65.75 37.69
N CYS A 200 -50.58 -65.77 37.40
CA CYS A 200 -49.60 -64.79 37.85
C CYS A 200 -48.81 -64.24 36.64
N LEU A 201 -48.77 -62.93 36.46
CA LEU A 201 -47.97 -62.28 35.42
C LEU A 201 -46.53 -62.06 35.93
N VAL A 202 -45.58 -62.78 35.33
CA VAL A 202 -44.16 -62.71 35.64
C VAL A 202 -43.47 -61.76 34.66
N THR A 203 -42.85 -60.71 35.19
CA THR A 203 -41.98 -59.81 34.44
C THR A 203 -40.53 -60.13 34.78
N VAL A 204 -39.74 -60.53 33.79
CA VAL A 204 -38.31 -60.82 33.93
C VAL A 204 -37.50 -59.68 33.34
N THR A 205 -36.68 -59.05 34.17
CA THR A 205 -35.68 -58.05 33.74
C THR A 205 -34.34 -58.72 33.46
N ALA A 206 -33.53 -58.09 32.58
CA ALA A 206 -32.17 -58.54 32.30
C ALA A 206 -31.31 -58.52 33.57
N LYS A 207 -30.43 -59.52 33.72
CA LYS A 207 -29.37 -59.45 34.73
C LYS A 207 -28.42 -58.31 34.39
N ALA A 208 -28.28 -57.35 35.30
CA ALA A 208 -27.36 -56.24 35.12
C ALA A 208 -25.92 -56.73 34.93
N VAL A 209 -25.24 -56.20 33.91
CA VAL A 209 -23.82 -56.41 33.63
C VAL A 209 -23.11 -55.11 33.97
N ALA A 210 -22.36 -55.14 35.07
CA ALA A 210 -21.71 -53.95 35.62
C ALA A 210 -20.50 -53.49 34.79
N VAL A 211 -20.28 -52.18 34.75
CA VAL A 211 -19.13 -51.55 34.10
C VAL A 211 -17.84 -51.85 34.88
N THR A 212 -16.86 -52.43 34.19
CA THR A 212 -15.52 -52.72 34.74
C THR A 212 -14.54 -51.57 34.50
N GLY A 213 -14.65 -50.86 33.37
CA GLY A 213 -13.78 -49.74 33.00
C GLY A 213 -14.29 -48.89 31.83
N VAL A 214 -13.60 -47.80 31.55
CA VAL A 214 -13.83 -46.90 30.41
C VAL A 214 -12.49 -46.47 29.80
N LYS A 215 -12.45 -46.23 28.50
CA LYS A 215 -11.26 -45.76 27.76
C LYS A 215 -11.66 -44.65 26.78
N LEU A 216 -10.76 -43.69 26.56
CA LEU A 216 -10.91 -42.66 25.53
C LEU A 216 -10.15 -43.02 24.24
N ASN A 217 -10.62 -42.51 23.10
CA ASN A 217 -9.90 -42.55 21.81
C ASN A 217 -8.57 -41.79 21.83
N LYS A 218 -8.48 -40.70 22.60
CA LYS A 218 -7.30 -39.85 22.76
C LYS A 218 -7.02 -39.62 24.25
N THR A 219 -5.75 -39.66 24.65
CA THR A 219 -5.27 -39.33 26.02
C THR A 219 -4.65 -37.93 26.10
N SER A 220 -4.34 -37.34 24.96
CA SER A 220 -3.80 -35.98 24.82
C SER A 220 -4.29 -35.37 23.51
N LEU A 221 -4.54 -34.07 23.52
CA LEU A 221 -5.02 -33.29 22.37
C LEU A 221 -4.41 -31.88 22.40
N SER A 222 -4.06 -31.34 21.24
CA SER A 222 -3.69 -29.93 21.07
C SER A 222 -4.69 -29.26 20.13
N LEU A 223 -5.26 -28.14 20.55
CA LEU A 223 -6.20 -27.32 19.78
C LEU A 223 -5.70 -25.87 19.68
N VAL A 224 -6.18 -25.16 18.68
CA VAL A 224 -6.10 -23.69 18.62
C VAL A 224 -7.41 -23.11 19.17
N GLU A 225 -7.34 -21.97 19.83
CA GLU A 225 -8.50 -21.19 20.27
C GLU A 225 -9.54 -21.00 19.15
N GLY A 226 -10.80 -21.35 19.44
CA GLY A 226 -11.91 -21.40 18.48
C GLY A 226 -12.05 -22.71 17.69
N ALA A 227 -11.13 -23.68 17.83
CA ALA A 227 -11.26 -25.01 17.22
C ALA A 227 -12.13 -25.96 18.06
N SER A 228 -12.59 -27.04 17.42
CA SER A 228 -13.39 -28.10 18.04
C SER A 228 -12.93 -29.50 17.60
N GLU A 229 -13.27 -30.52 18.41
CA GLU A 229 -12.80 -31.90 18.27
C GLU A 229 -13.70 -32.84 19.09
N THR A 230 -13.77 -34.14 18.78
CA THR A 230 -14.61 -35.10 19.53
C THR A 230 -13.77 -36.16 20.26
N LEU A 231 -14.01 -36.28 21.57
CA LEU A 231 -13.57 -37.45 22.35
C LEU A 231 -14.66 -38.50 22.40
N THR A 232 -14.31 -39.75 22.17
CA THR A 232 -15.23 -40.89 22.25
C THR A 232 -14.83 -41.81 23.40
N ALA A 233 -15.80 -42.14 24.25
CA ALA A 233 -15.61 -43.03 25.40
C ALA A 233 -16.11 -44.45 25.08
N THR A 234 -15.23 -45.44 25.19
CA THR A 234 -15.55 -46.87 25.05
C THR A 234 -15.69 -47.49 26.44
N VAL A 235 -16.87 -48.02 26.74
CA VAL A 235 -17.20 -48.66 28.03
C VAL A 235 -16.99 -50.18 27.95
N ALA A 236 -16.38 -50.76 28.99
CA ALA A 236 -16.10 -52.19 29.08
C ALA A 236 -16.79 -52.83 30.32
N PRO A 237 -17.34 -54.05 30.21
CA PRO A 237 -17.39 -54.90 29.02
C PRO A 237 -18.41 -54.39 27.99
N GLU A 238 -18.30 -54.86 26.74
CA GLU A 238 -19.19 -54.41 25.66
C GLU A 238 -20.67 -54.78 25.88
N ASN A 239 -20.96 -55.80 26.70
CA ASN A 239 -22.33 -56.15 27.09
C ASN A 239 -22.79 -55.48 28.40
N ALA A 240 -22.08 -54.46 28.91
CA ALA A 240 -22.52 -53.69 30.07
C ALA A 240 -23.92 -53.08 29.87
N THR A 241 -24.80 -53.22 30.85
CA THR A 241 -26.23 -52.87 30.74
C THR A 241 -26.50 -51.38 30.87
N ASN A 242 -25.58 -50.61 31.45
CA ASN A 242 -25.58 -49.16 31.36
C ASN A 242 -24.21 -48.68 30.85
N LYS A 243 -24.20 -48.03 29.67
CA LYS A 243 -22.99 -47.48 29.03
C LYS A 243 -22.93 -45.96 29.09
N LYS A 244 -23.84 -45.29 29.82
CA LYS A 244 -23.86 -43.83 29.88
C LYS A 244 -22.58 -43.29 30.51
N VAL A 245 -22.06 -42.24 29.89
CA VAL A 245 -20.88 -41.49 30.31
C VAL A 245 -21.30 -40.04 30.54
N THR A 246 -20.72 -39.43 31.56
CA THR A 246 -20.81 -38.00 31.84
C THR A 246 -19.44 -37.36 31.63
N TRP A 247 -19.40 -36.18 31.01
CA TRP A 247 -18.17 -35.46 30.71
C TRP A 247 -17.97 -34.28 31.68
N LYS A 248 -16.70 -33.99 31.99
CA LYS A 248 -16.31 -32.84 32.80
C LYS A 248 -14.99 -32.26 32.31
N SER A 249 -14.98 -30.97 31.97
CA SER A 249 -13.75 -30.16 31.86
C SER A 249 -13.25 -29.75 33.24
N SER A 250 -11.93 -29.69 33.44
CA SER A 250 -11.35 -29.12 34.67
C SER A 250 -11.44 -27.59 34.75
N ASP A 251 -11.53 -26.90 33.60
CA ASP A 251 -11.77 -25.46 33.52
C ASP A 251 -12.59 -25.11 32.28
N LEU A 252 -13.85 -24.72 32.52
CA LEU A 252 -14.81 -24.34 31.48
C LEU A 252 -14.49 -23.00 30.81
N SER A 253 -13.55 -22.21 31.34
CA SER A 253 -13.10 -20.96 30.71
C SER A 253 -12.01 -21.17 29.65
N ILE A 254 -11.31 -22.31 29.68
CA ILE A 254 -10.30 -22.72 28.70
C ILE A 254 -10.94 -23.55 27.58
N ALA A 255 -11.73 -24.58 27.93
CA ALA A 255 -12.54 -25.32 26.97
C ALA A 255 -13.74 -26.00 27.63
N ILE A 256 -14.84 -26.07 26.88
CA ILE A 256 -16.08 -26.75 27.26
C ILE A 256 -16.20 -28.09 26.52
N ILE A 257 -17.00 -29.00 27.08
CA ILE A 257 -17.39 -30.27 26.46
C ILE A 257 -18.87 -30.56 26.75
N ASP A 258 -19.59 -31.13 25.78
CA ASP A 258 -21.01 -31.45 25.87
C ASP A 258 -21.29 -32.91 26.30
N SER A 259 -22.54 -33.35 26.15
CA SER A 259 -23.00 -34.72 26.45
C SER A 259 -22.39 -35.79 25.53
N ASP A 260 -22.12 -35.42 24.28
CA ASP A 260 -21.81 -36.34 23.20
C ASP A 260 -20.29 -36.44 22.95
N GLY A 261 -19.53 -35.55 23.58
CA GLY A 261 -18.07 -35.56 23.65
C GLY A 261 -17.40 -34.50 22.77
N HIS A 262 -18.16 -33.54 22.24
CA HIS A 262 -17.63 -32.45 21.43
C HIS A 262 -17.00 -31.37 22.32
N ILE A 263 -15.72 -31.09 22.09
CA ILE A 263 -14.95 -30.04 22.73
C ILE A 263 -15.04 -28.76 21.91
N ALA A 264 -15.19 -27.62 22.56
CA ALA A 264 -14.92 -26.31 21.98
C ALA A 264 -13.82 -25.59 22.79
N ALA A 265 -12.72 -25.23 22.12
CA ALA A 265 -11.60 -24.50 22.70
C ALA A 265 -11.93 -23.00 22.78
N LEU A 266 -11.93 -22.42 23.98
CA LEU A 266 -12.39 -21.05 24.24
C LEU A 266 -11.26 -20.06 24.54
N LYS A 267 -10.19 -20.49 25.20
CA LYS A 267 -9.02 -19.66 25.57
C LYS A 267 -7.74 -20.50 25.65
N PRO A 268 -6.54 -19.89 25.57
CA PRO A 268 -5.28 -20.60 25.78
C PRO A 268 -5.16 -21.20 27.20
N GLY A 269 -4.59 -22.39 27.31
CA GLY A 269 -4.37 -23.06 28.59
C GLY A 269 -4.19 -24.57 28.48
N VAL A 270 -4.11 -25.26 29.62
CA VAL A 270 -4.05 -26.73 29.70
C VAL A 270 -5.08 -27.22 30.70
N ILE A 271 -5.94 -28.14 30.28
CA ILE A 271 -6.99 -28.75 31.10
C ILE A 271 -6.95 -30.28 31.04
N ALA A 272 -7.65 -30.92 31.98
CA ALA A 272 -8.03 -32.33 31.86
C ALA A 272 -9.54 -32.42 31.59
N ILE A 273 -9.91 -33.14 30.53
CA ILE A 273 -11.29 -33.59 30.29
C ILE A 273 -11.43 -35.00 30.82
N THR A 274 -12.46 -35.23 31.63
CA THR A 274 -12.75 -36.52 32.28
C THR A 274 -14.07 -37.08 31.79
N ALA A 275 -14.06 -38.31 31.30
CA ALA A 275 -15.25 -39.15 31.12
C ALA A 275 -15.47 -39.97 32.39
N THR A 276 -16.70 -40.02 32.90
CA THR A 276 -17.10 -40.81 34.08
C THR A 276 -18.34 -41.64 33.77
N THR A 277 -18.30 -42.96 33.97
CA THR A 277 -19.45 -43.84 33.73
C THR A 277 -20.48 -43.72 34.85
N GLU A 278 -21.78 -43.67 34.49
CA GLU A 278 -22.89 -43.57 35.44
C GLU A 278 -22.97 -44.83 36.33
N ASP A 279 -22.79 -46.01 35.73
CA ASP A 279 -22.56 -47.27 36.46
C ASP A 279 -21.08 -47.44 36.80
N GLY A 280 -20.79 -47.95 38.00
CA GLY A 280 -19.43 -48.29 38.46
C GLY A 280 -18.46 -47.12 38.67
N GLY A 281 -18.83 -45.87 38.34
CA GLY A 281 -18.03 -44.66 38.60
C GLY A 281 -16.63 -44.64 37.97
N LYS A 282 -16.44 -45.34 36.85
CA LYS A 282 -15.13 -45.51 36.21
C LYS A 282 -14.75 -44.25 35.43
N THR A 283 -13.50 -43.83 35.54
CA THR A 283 -13.00 -42.61 34.91
C THR A 283 -11.93 -42.88 33.85
N ALA A 284 -11.89 -42.04 32.83
CA ALA A 284 -10.76 -41.90 31.91
C ALA A 284 -10.56 -40.43 31.54
N THR A 285 -9.30 -40.02 31.33
CA THR A 285 -8.92 -38.62 31.16
C THR A 285 -8.16 -38.37 29.86
N CYS A 286 -8.37 -37.17 29.28
CA CYS A 286 -7.59 -36.62 28.19
C CYS A 286 -7.06 -35.24 28.58
N ALA A 287 -5.75 -35.02 28.45
CA ALA A 287 -5.17 -33.68 28.56
C ALA A 287 -5.48 -32.89 27.29
N VAL A 288 -6.00 -31.66 27.40
CA VAL A 288 -6.22 -30.77 26.26
C VAL A 288 -5.41 -29.50 26.46
N THR A 289 -4.50 -29.24 25.53
CA THR A 289 -3.74 -28.00 25.44
C THR A 289 -4.38 -27.12 24.38
N VAL A 290 -4.82 -25.93 24.77
CA VAL A 290 -5.28 -24.89 23.83
C VAL A 290 -4.17 -23.86 23.67
N THR A 291 -3.73 -23.62 22.44
CA THR A 291 -2.86 -22.49 22.09
C THR A 291 -3.69 -21.31 21.62
N SER A 292 -3.18 -20.08 21.79
CA SER A 292 -3.80 -18.89 21.21
C SER A 292 -3.95 -19.00 19.70
N LYS A 293 -5.00 -18.38 19.18
CA LYS A 293 -5.15 -18.18 17.75
C LYS A 293 -4.19 -17.08 17.30
N ALA A 294 -3.32 -17.40 16.33
CA ALA A 294 -2.34 -16.44 15.84
C ALA A 294 -3.00 -15.19 15.22
N VAL A 295 -2.55 -14.01 15.63
CA VAL A 295 -3.02 -12.71 15.15
C VAL A 295 -2.08 -12.23 14.05
N ALA A 296 -2.48 -12.46 12.80
CA ALA A 296 -1.70 -12.11 11.61
C ALA A 296 -1.74 -10.61 11.27
N VAL A 297 -0.67 -10.13 10.64
CA VAL A 297 -0.50 -8.73 10.23
C VAL A 297 -1.44 -8.37 9.07
N THR A 298 -2.35 -7.43 9.32
CA THR A 298 -3.26 -6.89 8.31
C THR A 298 -2.62 -5.74 7.51
N GLY A 299 -1.77 -4.91 8.12
CA GLY A 299 -1.10 -3.81 7.44
C GLY A 299 0.09 -3.19 8.20
N VAL A 300 0.74 -2.22 7.57
CA VAL A 300 1.82 -1.40 8.16
C VAL A 300 1.71 0.03 7.64
N SER A 301 2.07 1.02 8.47
CA SER A 301 2.15 2.43 8.09
C SER A 301 3.45 3.06 8.60
N LEU A 302 3.81 4.23 8.06
CA LEU A 302 4.98 5.02 8.48
C LEU A 302 4.55 6.34 9.10
N ASN A 303 5.34 6.86 10.04
CA ASN A 303 5.17 8.21 10.60
C ASN A 303 5.31 9.34 9.56
N LYS A 304 6.08 9.13 8.48
CA LYS A 304 6.36 10.11 7.43
C LYS A 304 6.29 9.43 6.06
N THR A 305 5.55 10.01 5.12
CA THR A 305 5.42 9.53 3.72
C THR A 305 6.44 10.16 2.78
N SER A 306 7.08 11.26 3.19
CA SER A 306 8.22 11.85 2.50
C SER A 306 9.24 12.46 3.47
N LEU A 307 10.48 12.58 3.01
CA LEU A 307 11.60 13.28 3.65
C LEU A 307 12.31 14.18 2.65
N SER A 308 12.81 15.32 3.12
CA SER A 308 13.72 16.19 2.38
C SER A 308 14.96 16.42 3.26
N LEU A 309 16.12 15.95 2.80
CA LEU A 309 17.37 15.93 3.58
C LEU A 309 18.52 16.56 2.79
N VAL A 310 19.48 17.15 3.47
CA VAL A 310 20.77 17.57 2.89
C VAL A 310 21.77 16.41 2.98
N VAL A 311 22.71 16.29 2.03
CA VAL A 311 23.81 15.30 2.10
C VAL A 311 24.54 15.38 3.45
N GLY A 312 24.59 14.25 4.16
CA GLY A 312 25.16 14.11 5.49
C GLY A 312 24.16 14.17 6.65
N GLU A 313 22.90 14.54 6.40
CA GLU A 313 21.83 14.49 7.41
C GLU A 313 21.27 13.07 7.59
N SER A 314 20.54 12.84 8.68
CA SER A 314 19.80 11.61 8.93
C SER A 314 18.51 11.86 9.72
N GLU A 315 17.53 10.99 9.54
CA GLU A 315 16.16 11.17 10.05
C GLU A 315 15.46 9.82 10.21
N SER A 316 14.66 9.65 11.26
CA SER A 316 14.10 8.36 11.67
C SER A 316 12.67 8.15 11.20
N LEU A 317 12.46 7.08 10.45
CA LEU A 317 11.15 6.54 10.13
C LEU A 317 10.76 5.48 11.16
N SER A 318 9.53 5.55 11.66
CA SER A 318 8.97 4.53 12.56
C SER A 318 7.79 3.84 11.88
N ALA A 319 7.82 2.51 11.86
CA ALA A 319 6.78 1.68 11.27
C ALA A 319 5.77 1.21 12.33
N THR A 320 4.48 1.45 12.08
CA THR A 320 3.38 0.99 12.94
C THR A 320 2.71 -0.21 12.27
N VAL A 321 2.75 -1.37 12.92
CA VAL A 321 2.12 -2.61 12.44
C VAL A 321 0.68 -2.71 12.95
N ALA A 322 -0.22 -3.17 12.08
CA ALA A 322 -1.63 -3.39 12.39
C ALA A 322 -2.02 -4.87 12.17
N PRO A 323 -2.88 -5.45 13.03
CA PRO A 323 -3.44 -4.85 14.24
C PRO A 323 -2.40 -4.74 15.36
N ALA A 324 -2.70 -3.94 16.40
CA ALA A 324 -1.73 -3.58 17.44
C ALA A 324 -1.35 -4.75 18.38
N ASP A 325 -2.06 -5.87 18.28
CA ASP A 325 -1.91 -7.14 19.01
C ASP A 325 -1.32 -8.26 18.14
N ALA A 326 -0.95 -8.01 16.88
CA ALA A 326 -0.35 -9.02 15.98
C ALA A 326 0.89 -9.70 16.57
N ASP A 327 1.04 -11.02 16.39
CA ASP A 327 2.11 -11.78 17.07
C ASP A 327 3.51 -11.42 16.56
N ASN A 328 3.68 -11.25 15.25
CA ASN A 328 4.96 -10.88 14.65
C ASN A 328 4.93 -9.46 14.05
N LYS A 329 5.40 -8.48 14.84
CA LYS A 329 5.47 -7.06 14.46
C LYS A 329 6.82 -6.66 13.86
N LYS A 330 7.70 -7.62 13.50
CA LYS A 330 9.00 -7.30 12.91
C LYS A 330 8.84 -6.66 11.53
N VAL A 331 9.65 -5.63 11.31
CA VAL A 331 9.73 -4.88 10.05
C VAL A 331 11.16 -4.94 9.53
N SER A 332 11.31 -5.24 8.25
CA SER A 332 12.55 -5.10 7.49
C SER A 332 12.52 -3.80 6.69
N TRP A 333 13.69 -3.19 6.49
CA TRP A 333 13.83 -1.90 5.81
C TRP A 333 14.71 -2.02 4.57
N LYS A 334 14.36 -1.30 3.50
CA LYS A 334 15.11 -1.31 2.24
C LYS A 334 15.04 0.04 1.54
N SER A 335 16.18 0.54 1.07
CA SER A 335 16.25 1.63 0.08
C SER A 335 16.23 1.07 -1.34
N ASN A 336 15.53 1.71 -2.27
CA ASN A 336 15.66 1.41 -3.70
C ASN A 336 16.96 1.95 -4.33
N ASN A 337 17.63 2.89 -3.66
CA ASN A 337 18.80 3.59 -4.16
C ASN A 337 19.75 3.95 -3.01
N THR A 338 20.51 2.95 -2.55
CA THR A 338 21.52 3.09 -1.48
C THR A 338 22.67 4.03 -1.82
N SER A 339 22.82 4.46 -3.08
CA SER A 339 23.80 5.49 -3.46
C SER A 339 23.35 6.92 -3.16
N VAL A 340 22.05 7.14 -2.96
CA VAL A 340 21.43 8.43 -2.61
C VAL A 340 21.07 8.48 -1.13
N ALA A 341 20.37 7.45 -0.63
CA ALA A 341 20.05 7.33 0.79
C ALA A 341 20.03 5.86 1.24
N THR A 342 20.64 5.59 2.40
CA THR A 342 20.59 4.29 3.09
C THR A 342 19.57 4.31 4.21
N VAL A 343 19.14 3.13 4.67
CA VAL A 343 18.32 2.94 5.86
C VAL A 343 18.89 1.76 6.66
N ASP A 344 18.86 1.85 7.99
CA ASP A 344 19.26 0.75 8.88
C ASP A 344 18.07 -0.13 9.31
N ASN A 345 18.33 -1.17 10.11
CA ASN A 345 17.30 -2.08 10.61
C ASN A 345 16.31 -1.42 11.58
N ASN A 346 16.61 -0.21 12.08
CA ASN A 346 15.79 0.54 13.03
C ASN A 346 14.93 1.61 12.33
N GLY A 347 15.08 1.80 11.01
CA GLY A 347 14.37 2.82 10.23
C GLY A 347 15.05 4.19 10.18
N ASN A 348 16.29 4.32 10.67
CA ASN A 348 17.06 5.56 10.53
C ASN A 348 17.58 5.68 9.09
N VAL A 349 17.24 6.78 8.42
CA VAL A 349 17.57 7.06 7.02
C VAL A 349 18.71 8.06 6.96
N THR A 350 19.78 7.75 6.24
CA THR A 350 20.95 8.62 6.07
C THR A 350 21.10 9.07 4.62
N ALA A 351 21.26 10.37 4.40
CA ALA A 351 21.42 10.99 3.09
C ALA A 351 22.90 11.01 2.65
N LEU A 352 23.23 10.35 1.54
CA LEU A 352 24.61 10.17 1.07
C LEU A 352 24.95 10.99 -0.19
N LYS A 353 23.99 11.19 -1.09
CA LYS A 353 24.21 11.94 -2.34
C LYS A 353 22.92 12.61 -2.81
N ALA A 354 23.04 13.79 -3.42
CA ALA A 354 21.90 14.49 -4.02
C ALA A 354 21.19 13.62 -5.08
N GLY A 355 19.86 13.62 -5.08
CA GLY A 355 19.01 12.78 -5.91
C GLY A 355 17.71 12.37 -5.21
N SER A 356 17.09 11.29 -5.66
CA SER A 356 15.92 10.70 -5.02
C SER A 356 16.09 9.21 -4.71
N ALA A 357 15.43 8.78 -3.63
CA ALA A 357 15.33 7.39 -3.19
C ALA A 357 13.92 7.12 -2.62
N THR A 358 13.63 5.86 -2.37
CA THR A 358 12.40 5.42 -1.71
C THR A 358 12.76 4.36 -0.68
N ILE A 359 12.42 4.64 0.58
CA ILE A 359 12.59 3.73 1.69
C ILE A 359 11.30 2.92 1.85
N THR A 360 11.43 1.60 1.92
CA THR A 360 10.32 0.66 2.08
C THR A 360 10.47 -0.08 3.41
N ALA A 361 9.45 0.00 4.25
CA ALA A 361 9.23 -0.93 5.36
C ALA A 361 8.44 -2.13 4.85
N THR A 362 8.80 -3.35 5.26
CA THR A 362 8.09 -4.59 4.92
C THR A 362 7.99 -5.50 6.14
N THR A 363 6.78 -5.91 6.52
CA THR A 363 6.56 -6.80 7.66
C THR A 363 6.98 -8.24 7.35
N GLU A 364 7.62 -8.91 8.32
CA GLU A 364 8.05 -10.31 8.17
C GLU A 364 6.83 -11.26 8.03
N ASP A 365 5.79 -11.04 8.82
CA ASP A 365 4.48 -11.66 8.61
C ASP A 365 3.64 -10.89 7.59
N GLY A 366 2.89 -11.60 6.76
CA GLY A 366 1.96 -11.06 5.77
C GLY A 366 2.58 -10.23 4.62
N GLY A 367 3.89 -9.94 4.63
CA GLY A 367 4.60 -9.22 3.56
C GLY A 367 4.07 -7.82 3.26
N LYS A 368 3.48 -7.12 4.24
CA LYS A 368 2.81 -5.84 4.03
C LYS A 368 3.84 -4.70 3.95
N THR A 369 3.63 -3.77 3.02
CA THR A 369 4.62 -2.73 2.68
C THR A 369 4.09 -1.31 2.93
N ALA A 370 4.95 -0.43 3.44
CA ALA A 370 4.73 1.01 3.45
C ALA A 370 6.01 1.74 2.98
N THR A 371 5.84 2.87 2.29
CA THR A 371 6.93 3.56 1.58
C THR A 371 7.06 5.03 1.97
N CYS A 372 8.28 5.53 2.05
CA CYS A 372 8.62 6.93 2.24
C CYS A 372 9.51 7.43 1.08
N ALA A 373 9.12 8.53 0.43
CA ALA A 373 9.90 9.14 -0.64
C ALA A 373 10.97 10.10 -0.08
N VAL A 374 12.24 9.87 -0.39
CA VAL A 374 13.36 10.67 0.14
C VAL A 374 13.97 11.49 -0.98
N THR A 375 13.89 12.81 -0.86
CA THR A 375 14.61 13.76 -1.71
C THR A 375 15.86 14.20 -0.98
N VAL A 376 17.02 14.09 -1.62
CA VAL A 376 18.30 14.56 -1.08
C VAL A 376 18.81 15.75 -1.89
N THR A 377 19.06 16.87 -1.22
CA THR A 377 19.72 18.05 -1.81
C THR A 377 21.22 18.02 -1.52
N ALA A 378 22.01 18.64 -2.41
CA ALA A 378 23.45 18.77 -2.19
C ALA A 378 23.72 19.66 -0.97
N LYS A 379 24.73 19.29 -0.17
CA LYS A 379 25.24 20.16 0.90
C LYS A 379 26.00 21.32 0.26
N ALA A 380 25.58 22.54 0.55
CA ALA A 380 26.19 23.73 -0.03
C ALA A 380 27.66 23.87 0.38
N VAL A 381 28.53 24.14 -0.59
CA VAL A 381 29.96 24.39 -0.42
C VAL A 381 30.16 25.89 -0.28
N ALA A 382 30.24 26.36 0.98
CA ALA A 382 30.38 27.77 1.31
C ALA A 382 31.82 28.30 1.07
N VAL A 383 31.92 29.59 0.77
CA VAL A 383 33.18 30.29 0.52
C VAL A 383 34.03 30.42 1.79
N THR A 384 35.20 29.77 1.79
CA THR A 384 36.18 29.87 2.87
C THR A 384 37.07 31.11 2.72
N GLY A 385 37.40 31.54 1.50
CA GLY A 385 38.26 32.72 1.28
C GLY A 385 38.27 33.25 -0.15
N VAL A 386 38.97 34.36 -0.35
CA VAL A 386 39.24 34.97 -1.66
C VAL A 386 40.66 35.52 -1.69
N SER A 387 41.27 35.58 -2.87
CA SER A 387 42.63 36.07 -3.10
C SER A 387 42.70 36.85 -4.41
N LEU A 388 43.70 37.73 -4.57
CA LEU A 388 43.94 38.49 -5.80
C LEU A 388 45.25 38.04 -6.46
N ASN A 389 45.33 38.16 -7.80
CA ASN A 389 46.57 37.98 -8.56
C ASN A 389 47.68 38.98 -8.19
N LYS A 390 47.32 40.16 -7.68
CA LYS A 390 48.25 41.24 -7.31
C LYS A 390 47.77 41.88 -6.00
N THR A 391 48.69 42.12 -5.06
CA THR A 391 48.45 42.82 -3.78
C THR A 391 48.84 44.30 -3.83
N SER A 392 49.57 44.72 -4.87
CA SER A 392 49.92 46.10 -5.13
C SER A 392 50.01 46.38 -6.63
N LEU A 393 49.69 47.61 -7.01
CA LEU A 393 49.85 48.18 -8.34
C LEU A 393 50.54 49.54 -8.23
N SER A 394 51.40 49.85 -9.20
CA SER A 394 51.92 51.20 -9.44
C SER A 394 51.47 51.60 -10.84
N LEU A 395 50.72 52.70 -10.95
CA LEU A 395 50.13 53.18 -12.20
C LEU A 395 50.38 54.68 -12.36
N VAL A 396 50.50 55.15 -13.60
CA VAL A 396 50.44 56.58 -13.93
C VAL A 396 48.97 56.99 -14.12
N VAL A 397 48.62 58.26 -13.84
CA VAL A 397 47.28 58.80 -14.15
C VAL A 397 46.94 58.56 -15.63
N GLY A 398 45.78 57.93 -15.87
CA GLY A 398 45.30 57.53 -17.19
C GLY A 398 45.61 56.07 -17.58
N GLU A 399 46.35 55.32 -16.76
CA GLU A 399 46.57 53.88 -16.96
C GLU A 399 45.50 53.02 -16.29
N SER A 400 45.30 51.82 -16.84
CA SER A 400 44.35 50.81 -16.34
C SER A 400 45.01 49.43 -16.30
N GLU A 401 44.62 48.60 -15.34
CA GLU A 401 45.21 47.29 -15.09
C GLU A 401 44.18 46.37 -14.41
N SER A 402 44.27 45.06 -14.66
CA SER A 402 43.25 44.08 -14.25
C SER A 402 43.65 43.30 -12.98
N LEU A 403 42.73 43.25 -12.02
CA LEU A 403 42.79 42.40 -10.85
C LEU A 403 41.83 41.22 -11.04
N SER A 404 42.31 40.00 -10.83
CA SER A 404 41.49 38.78 -10.92
C SER A 404 41.35 38.15 -9.54
N ALA A 405 40.10 38.02 -9.06
CA ALA A 405 39.79 37.39 -7.79
C ALA A 405 39.64 35.87 -7.93
N THR A 406 40.36 35.10 -7.10
CA THR A 406 40.24 33.64 -7.01
C THR A 406 39.57 33.27 -5.70
N VAL A 407 38.39 32.66 -5.79
CA VAL A 407 37.57 32.22 -4.65
C VAL A 407 37.95 30.80 -4.23
N ALA A 408 37.98 30.55 -2.92
CA ALA A 408 38.28 29.25 -2.32
C ALA A 408 37.11 28.78 -1.42
N PRO A 409 36.78 27.48 -1.40
CA PRO A 409 37.39 26.42 -2.21
C PRO A 409 36.96 26.49 -3.69
N ALA A 410 37.68 25.78 -4.56
CA ALA A 410 37.49 25.88 -6.02
C ALA A 410 36.16 25.28 -6.53
N ASP A 411 35.43 24.59 -5.68
CA ASP A 411 34.11 23.97 -5.87
C ASP A 411 32.97 24.70 -5.14
N ALA A 412 33.23 25.86 -4.50
CA ALA A 412 32.20 26.65 -3.82
C ALA A 412 31.01 27.03 -4.73
N ASP A 413 29.78 26.97 -4.21
CA ASP A 413 28.57 27.12 -5.05
C ASP A 413 28.37 28.56 -5.56
N ASN A 414 28.66 29.58 -4.74
CA ASN A 414 28.59 30.99 -5.14
C ASN A 414 29.96 31.65 -5.15
N LYS A 415 30.58 31.71 -6.33
CA LYS A 415 31.91 32.33 -6.56
C LYS A 415 31.86 33.80 -6.97
N LYS A 416 30.70 34.47 -6.82
CA LYS A 416 30.57 35.88 -7.23
C LYS A 416 31.35 36.82 -6.32
N VAL A 417 31.94 37.84 -6.92
CA VAL A 417 32.80 38.82 -6.28
C VAL A 417 32.35 40.23 -6.68
N SER A 418 32.22 41.09 -5.69
CA SER A 418 31.97 42.53 -5.83
C SER A 418 33.25 43.32 -5.61
N TRP A 419 33.39 44.47 -6.27
CA TRP A 419 34.61 45.29 -6.24
C TRP A 419 34.33 46.69 -5.70
N LYS A 420 35.28 47.25 -4.94
CA LYS A 420 35.17 48.60 -4.38
C LYS A 420 36.54 49.28 -4.24
N SER A 421 36.65 50.52 -4.69
CA SER A 421 37.76 51.41 -4.31
C SER A 421 37.42 52.16 -3.02
N ASN A 422 38.39 52.34 -2.12
CA ASN A 422 38.25 53.25 -0.98
C ASN A 422 38.40 54.73 -1.37
N ASN A 423 38.95 55.03 -2.56
CA ASN A 423 39.24 56.38 -3.03
C ASN A 423 39.09 56.45 -4.55
N THR A 424 37.85 56.53 -5.01
CA THR A 424 37.47 56.66 -6.42
C THR A 424 37.99 57.95 -7.09
N SER A 425 38.49 58.93 -6.33
CA SER A 425 39.14 60.12 -6.89
C SER A 425 40.59 59.88 -7.33
N VAL A 426 41.23 58.82 -6.81
CA VAL A 426 42.60 58.40 -7.15
C VAL A 426 42.58 57.22 -8.12
N ALA A 427 41.80 56.17 -7.83
CA ALA A 427 41.58 55.07 -8.75
C ALA A 427 40.18 54.46 -8.60
N THR A 428 39.53 54.17 -9.73
CA THR A 428 38.26 53.43 -9.81
C THR A 428 38.52 51.94 -10.09
N VAL A 429 37.48 51.12 -9.89
CA VAL A 429 37.45 49.71 -10.30
C VAL A 429 36.05 49.39 -10.83
N ASP A 430 35.95 48.54 -11.86
CA ASP A 430 34.67 48.05 -12.38
C ASP A 430 34.26 46.68 -11.77
N ASN A 431 33.08 46.17 -12.15
CA ASN A 431 32.57 44.88 -11.68
C ASN A 431 33.42 43.67 -12.14
N ASN A 432 34.32 43.86 -13.11
CA ASN A 432 35.18 42.82 -13.67
C ASN A 432 36.59 42.84 -13.05
N GLY A 433 36.88 43.79 -12.15
CA GLY A 433 38.19 43.97 -11.52
C GLY A 433 39.17 44.85 -12.29
N ASN A 434 38.73 45.56 -13.33
CA ASN A 434 39.57 46.50 -14.06
C ASN A 434 39.74 47.79 -13.26
N VAL A 435 40.95 48.04 -12.79
CA VAL A 435 41.34 49.27 -12.08
C VAL A 435 41.70 50.35 -13.10
N THR A 436 41.34 51.61 -12.84
CA THR A 436 41.75 52.76 -13.65
C THR A 436 42.24 53.91 -12.77
N ALA A 437 43.42 54.44 -13.06
CA ALA A 437 44.08 55.52 -12.32
C ALA A 437 43.62 56.90 -12.82
N LEU A 438 43.11 57.74 -11.90
CA LEU A 438 42.50 59.05 -12.22
C LEU A 438 43.26 60.24 -11.63
N LYS A 439 43.97 60.08 -10.51
CA LYS A 439 44.75 61.17 -9.88
C LYS A 439 45.89 60.61 -9.04
N ALA A 440 47.01 61.32 -8.97
CA ALA A 440 48.13 60.97 -8.11
C ALA A 440 47.71 60.84 -6.63
N GLY A 441 48.18 59.78 -5.97
CA GLY A 441 47.81 59.43 -4.60
C GLY A 441 47.88 57.91 -4.35
N SER A 442 47.16 57.44 -3.33
CA SER A 442 46.98 56.00 -3.09
C SER A 442 45.50 55.67 -2.89
N ALA A 443 45.08 54.52 -3.42
CA ALA A 443 43.74 53.95 -3.29
C ALA A 443 43.86 52.45 -3.03
N THR A 444 43.00 51.91 -2.17
CA THR A 444 42.90 50.47 -1.92
C THR A 444 41.68 49.93 -2.65
N ILE A 445 41.91 48.97 -3.54
CA ILE A 445 40.86 48.19 -4.20
C ILE A 445 40.59 46.95 -3.36
N THR A 446 39.32 46.72 -3.03
CA THR A 446 38.84 45.56 -2.27
C THR A 446 37.93 44.72 -3.16
N ALA A 447 38.21 43.42 -3.20
CA ALA A 447 37.31 42.40 -3.72
C ALA A 447 36.60 41.72 -2.54
N THR A 448 35.28 41.55 -2.63
CA THR A 448 34.44 40.96 -1.57
C THR A 448 33.51 39.90 -2.15
N THR A 449 33.54 38.68 -1.64
CA THR A 449 32.65 37.59 -2.10
C THR A 449 31.21 37.81 -1.64
N GLU A 450 30.23 37.49 -2.48
CA GLU A 450 28.81 37.57 -2.12
C GLU A 450 28.46 36.56 -1.00
N ASP A 451 28.93 35.32 -1.14
CA ASP A 451 28.86 34.34 -0.06
C ASP A 451 30.03 34.50 0.93
N GLY A 452 29.76 34.28 2.22
CA GLY A 452 30.74 34.36 3.30
C GLY A 452 31.38 35.73 3.57
N GLY A 453 31.16 36.75 2.73
CA GLY A 453 31.65 38.12 2.91
C GLY A 453 33.18 38.25 2.98
N LYS A 454 33.93 37.33 2.36
CA LYS A 454 35.40 37.27 2.46
C LYS A 454 36.03 38.34 1.57
N THR A 455 37.12 38.95 2.04
CA THR A 455 37.77 40.07 1.36
C THR A 455 39.23 39.81 1.01
N ALA A 456 39.68 40.41 -0.09
CA ALA A 456 41.09 40.55 -0.45
C ALA A 456 41.33 41.95 -1.03
N THR A 457 42.54 42.49 -0.84
CA THR A 457 42.86 43.88 -1.16
C THR A 457 44.11 44.04 -2.01
N CYS A 458 44.12 45.08 -2.84
CA CYS A 458 45.26 45.54 -3.62
C CYS A 458 45.47 47.03 -3.41
N ILE A 459 46.70 47.44 -3.07
CA ILE A 459 47.08 48.86 -2.89
C ILE A 459 47.53 49.42 -4.25
N VAL A 460 46.79 50.40 -4.77
CA VAL A 460 47.05 51.08 -6.04
C VAL A 460 47.70 52.43 -5.74
N THR A 461 49.02 52.50 -5.96
CA THR A 461 49.76 53.77 -5.89
C THR A 461 49.72 54.42 -7.27
N VAL A 462 49.11 55.59 -7.36
CA VAL A 462 49.04 56.36 -8.60
C VAL A 462 50.08 57.49 -8.55
N THR A 463 51.00 57.50 -9.49
CA THR A 463 51.95 58.61 -9.69
C THR A 463 51.39 59.63 -10.68
N ALA A 464 51.67 60.91 -10.45
CA ALA A 464 51.44 61.93 -11.47
C ALA A 464 52.27 61.60 -12.72
N PRO A 465 51.79 61.91 -13.94
CA PRO A 465 52.65 61.91 -15.12
C PRO A 465 53.82 62.86 -14.86
N ALA A 466 55.04 62.43 -15.17
CA ALA A 466 56.20 63.31 -15.09
C ALA A 466 55.96 64.55 -15.96
N ALA A 467 56.20 65.75 -15.42
CA ALA A 467 55.85 67.01 -16.07
C ALA A 467 56.70 67.23 -17.34
N VAL A 468 56.17 66.80 -18.49
CA VAL A 468 56.77 67.04 -19.80
C VAL A 468 56.60 68.51 -20.20
N PRO A 469 57.65 69.23 -20.59
CA PRO A 469 57.52 70.57 -21.14
C PRO A 469 56.82 70.50 -22.50
N MET A 470 55.71 71.24 -22.65
CA MET A 470 55.03 71.37 -23.95
C MET A 470 55.87 72.19 -24.92
N PHE A 471 56.02 71.70 -26.14
CA PHE A 471 56.51 72.46 -27.28
C PHE A 471 55.32 72.92 -28.14
N ASN A 472 55.11 74.23 -28.24
CA ASN A 472 54.19 74.79 -29.22
C ASN A 472 54.90 74.95 -30.56
N ILE A 473 54.29 74.45 -31.63
CA ILE A 473 54.74 74.69 -33.01
C ILE A 473 53.87 75.81 -33.60
N GLY A 474 54.49 76.96 -33.87
CA GLY A 474 53.87 78.05 -34.62
C GLY A 474 54.39 78.08 -36.06
N ALA A 475 53.54 77.82 -37.03
CA ALA A 475 53.87 78.02 -38.44
C ALA A 475 53.79 79.51 -38.82
N GLN A 476 54.75 79.99 -39.59
CA GLN A 476 54.73 81.31 -40.23
C GLN A 476 54.74 81.10 -41.74
N THR A 477 53.58 81.24 -42.37
CA THR A 477 53.46 81.35 -43.84
C THR A 477 53.62 82.81 -44.25
N GLY A 478 54.52 83.08 -45.19
CA GLY A 478 54.60 84.40 -45.85
C GLY A 478 53.39 84.66 -46.75
N ASP A 479 53.27 85.89 -47.23
CA ASP A 479 52.08 86.38 -47.94
C ASP A 479 51.77 85.67 -49.26
N GLY A 480 50.47 85.40 -49.46
CA GLY A 480 49.76 85.65 -50.72
C GLY A 480 49.99 84.73 -51.91
N GLY A 481 49.03 83.84 -52.18
CA GLY A 481 48.86 83.25 -53.52
C GLY A 481 47.92 82.04 -53.55
N ASP A 482 46.81 82.15 -54.30
CA ASP A 482 46.08 80.97 -54.77
C ASP A 482 46.95 80.25 -55.83
N GLY A 483 47.32 79.00 -55.59
CA GLY A 483 48.24 78.28 -56.47
C GLY A 483 48.09 76.76 -56.40
N ILE A 484 47.57 76.16 -57.48
CA ILE A 484 47.75 74.74 -57.75
C ILE A 484 49.21 74.56 -58.21
N LEU A 485 50.01 73.84 -57.43
CA LEU A 485 51.36 73.45 -57.83
C LEU A 485 51.29 72.25 -58.77
N ASP A 486 51.24 72.54 -60.07
CA ASP A 486 51.65 71.57 -61.10
C ASP A 486 53.16 71.31 -60.97
N SER A 487 53.59 70.18 -61.52
CA SER A 487 54.94 69.65 -61.58
C SER A 487 56.03 70.68 -61.96
N GLY A 488 57.09 70.79 -61.15
CA GLY A 488 58.40 71.20 -61.69
C GLY A 488 59.39 71.99 -60.83
N THR A 489 59.02 72.62 -59.71
CA THR A 489 59.99 73.34 -58.84
C THR A 489 59.59 73.31 -57.36
N MET A 490 60.57 73.19 -56.46
CA MET A 490 60.34 73.18 -55.00
C MET A 490 61.16 74.26 -54.30
N GLU A 491 60.51 75.00 -53.38
CA GLU A 491 61.17 75.91 -52.45
C GLU A 491 61.18 75.34 -51.02
N TRP A 492 62.19 75.76 -50.24
CA TRP A 492 62.46 75.20 -48.91
C TRP A 492 61.73 75.96 -47.81
N VAL A 493 60.72 75.33 -47.18
CA VAL A 493 60.14 75.85 -45.94
C VAL A 493 61.18 75.78 -44.80
N LYS A 494 61.52 76.94 -44.25
CA LYS A 494 62.35 77.07 -43.05
C LYS A 494 61.47 76.95 -41.80
N TYR A 495 61.98 76.31 -40.76
CA TYR A 495 61.35 76.30 -39.44
C TYR A 495 62.38 76.53 -38.32
N SER A 496 61.89 77.04 -37.20
CA SER A 496 62.65 77.18 -35.95
C SER A 496 61.91 76.48 -34.80
N LEU A 497 62.67 75.92 -33.87
CA LEU A 497 62.18 75.28 -32.65
C LEU A 497 62.94 75.84 -31.47
N THR A 498 62.26 76.56 -30.59
CA THR A 498 62.85 77.15 -29.38
C THR A 498 62.50 76.29 -28.17
N GLY A 499 63.49 75.74 -27.49
CA GLY A 499 63.31 75.05 -26.22
C GLY A 499 63.10 76.03 -25.06
N ALA A 500 62.43 75.59 -23.99
CA ALA A 500 62.13 76.42 -22.81
C ALA A 500 63.37 77.03 -22.12
N ASN A 501 64.57 76.51 -22.40
CA ASN A 501 65.86 77.00 -21.90
C ASN A 501 66.49 78.09 -22.80
N GLY A 502 65.76 78.63 -23.79
CA GLY A 502 66.24 79.67 -24.71
C GLY A 502 67.05 79.16 -25.92
N MET A 503 67.41 77.88 -25.96
CA MET A 503 68.11 77.28 -27.11
C MET A 503 67.21 77.20 -28.35
N THR A 504 67.69 77.78 -29.45
CA THR A 504 67.00 77.83 -30.75
C THR A 504 67.63 76.85 -31.74
N PHE A 505 66.84 75.91 -32.25
CA PHE A 505 67.20 75.05 -33.37
C PHE A 505 66.60 75.60 -34.66
N THR A 506 67.35 75.57 -35.76
CA THR A 506 66.86 75.94 -37.10
C THR A 506 67.09 74.80 -38.07
N GLY A 507 66.11 74.56 -38.94
CA GLY A 507 66.09 73.41 -39.84
C GLY A 507 65.49 73.70 -41.21
N LYS A 508 65.71 72.74 -42.12
CA LYS A 508 65.04 72.62 -43.41
C LYS A 508 64.43 71.23 -43.49
N THR A 509 63.19 71.11 -43.96
CA THR A 509 62.61 69.80 -44.31
C THR A 509 63.20 69.29 -45.62
N ALA A 510 63.63 68.04 -45.65
CA ALA A 510 63.71 67.24 -46.89
C ALA A 510 62.38 66.48 -47.06
N ASP A 511 62.13 65.94 -48.26
CA ASP A 511 60.80 65.55 -48.70
C ASP A 511 60.16 64.37 -47.94
N ILE A 512 58.85 64.48 -47.70
CA ILE A 512 57.98 63.32 -47.49
C ILE A 512 57.55 62.81 -48.88
N ALA A 513 58.48 62.19 -49.59
CA ALA A 513 58.21 61.58 -50.88
C ALA A 513 57.40 60.28 -50.69
N TRP A 514 56.14 60.29 -51.14
CA TRP A 514 55.33 59.08 -51.25
C TRP A 514 55.69 58.35 -52.53
N PHE A 515 56.38 57.22 -52.43
CA PHE A 515 56.60 56.33 -53.57
C PHE A 515 55.36 55.45 -53.79
N SER A 516 54.58 55.73 -54.83
CA SER A 516 53.71 54.75 -55.45
C SER A 516 54.49 53.96 -56.51
N ASP A 517 54.10 52.70 -56.72
CA ASP A 517 54.41 51.98 -57.96
C ASP A 517 53.57 52.55 -59.13
N ALA A 518 53.88 52.11 -60.36
CA ALA A 518 53.32 52.68 -61.58
C ALA A 518 51.79 52.48 -61.71
N GLU A 519 51.23 51.50 -61.01
CA GLU A 519 49.79 51.21 -60.94
C GLU A 519 49.12 51.65 -59.62
N GLY A 520 49.85 52.31 -58.71
CA GLY A 520 49.28 53.04 -57.57
C GLY A 520 48.65 52.18 -56.46
N LYS A 521 49.22 51.01 -56.14
CA LYS A 521 48.59 50.02 -55.27
C LYS A 521 49.44 49.62 -54.06
N ILE A 522 49.19 50.27 -52.92
CA ILE A 522 49.83 49.93 -51.63
C ILE A 522 49.54 48.45 -51.28
N THR A 523 50.59 47.62 -51.31
CA THR A 523 50.56 46.21 -50.88
C THR A 523 51.47 46.02 -49.67
N ALA A 524 50.91 45.50 -48.57
CA ALA A 524 51.57 45.47 -47.26
C ALA A 524 52.48 44.23 -47.10
N THR A 525 53.60 44.19 -47.85
CA THR A 525 54.52 43.04 -47.87
C THR A 525 56.02 43.36 -47.72
N GLU A 526 56.45 44.61 -47.83
CA GLU A 526 57.85 45.02 -47.59
C GLU A 526 57.97 46.26 -46.67
N PRO A 527 59.09 46.44 -45.94
CA PRO A 527 59.17 47.44 -44.87
C PRO A 527 59.37 48.87 -45.39
N ILE A 528 58.39 49.73 -45.12
CA ILE A 528 58.42 51.17 -45.46
C ILE A 528 59.51 51.88 -44.65
N GLY A 529 60.68 52.06 -45.25
CA GLY A 529 61.86 52.66 -44.63
C GLY A 529 61.83 54.19 -44.65
N VAL A 530 61.12 54.81 -43.69
CA VAL A 530 61.21 56.28 -43.46
C VAL A 530 62.63 56.64 -43.02
N ARG A 531 63.26 57.64 -43.66
CA ARG A 531 64.63 58.08 -43.33
C ARG A 531 64.79 59.59 -43.16
N PHE A 532 65.31 59.94 -41.98
CA PHE A 532 65.99 61.19 -41.61
C PHE A 532 65.20 62.52 -41.65
N ALA A 533 64.98 63.07 -40.45
CA ALA A 533 65.07 64.52 -40.24
C ALA A 533 66.49 64.84 -39.75
N ILE A 534 67.13 65.89 -40.30
CA ILE A 534 68.46 66.34 -39.88
C ILE A 534 68.30 67.50 -38.89
N LEU A 535 68.67 67.29 -37.63
CA LEU A 535 68.79 68.35 -36.63
C LEU A 535 70.26 68.79 -36.56
N LYS A 536 70.53 70.07 -36.82
CA LYS A 536 71.86 70.67 -36.61
C LYS A 536 71.85 71.47 -35.31
N PHE A 537 72.82 71.19 -34.44
CA PHE A 537 73.03 71.96 -33.21
C PHE A 537 73.71 73.31 -33.52
N PRO A 538 73.32 74.42 -32.88
CA PRO A 538 74.06 75.67 -32.99
C PRO A 538 75.42 75.55 -32.28
N GLY A 539 76.51 75.89 -32.98
CA GLY A 539 77.85 76.05 -32.39
C GLY A 539 78.90 74.99 -32.73
N GLU A 540 78.51 73.81 -33.22
CA GLU A 540 79.45 72.73 -33.57
C GLU A 540 79.24 72.20 -35.00
N ASP A 541 80.14 72.56 -35.90
CA ASP A 541 80.20 72.03 -37.26
C ASP A 541 80.81 70.62 -37.29
N ASN A 542 80.00 69.61 -36.96
CA ASN A 542 79.95 68.28 -37.62
C ASN A 542 79.03 67.23 -36.94
N ASN A 543 78.38 67.54 -35.81
CA ASN A 543 77.55 66.57 -35.09
C ASN A 543 76.20 66.28 -35.79
N ILE A 544 76.22 65.38 -36.79
CA ILE A 544 75.05 64.82 -37.48
C ILE A 544 74.46 63.69 -36.62
N VAL A 545 73.37 63.96 -35.90
CA VAL A 545 72.63 62.92 -35.16
C VAL A 545 71.63 62.24 -36.10
N SER A 546 71.93 61.01 -36.51
CA SER A 546 71.02 60.20 -37.33
C SER A 546 69.92 59.55 -36.49
N LEU A 547 68.71 60.09 -36.54
CA LEU A 547 67.54 59.49 -35.89
C LEU A 547 67.10 58.21 -36.64
N GLY A 548 67.44 57.05 -36.07
CA GLY A 548 66.94 55.75 -36.53
C GLY A 548 65.55 55.46 -35.96
N ALA A 549 64.55 55.29 -36.84
CA ALA A 549 63.21 54.85 -36.47
C ALA A 549 62.97 53.43 -36.99
N SER A 550 62.74 52.48 -36.08
CA SER A 550 62.26 51.13 -36.43
C SER A 550 60.76 51.04 -36.19
N VAL A 551 60.02 50.52 -37.18
CA VAL A 551 58.58 50.27 -37.06
C VAL A 551 58.36 49.06 -36.17
N ALA A 552 57.73 49.27 -35.02
CA ALA A 552 57.29 48.20 -34.14
C ALA A 552 55.83 47.83 -34.46
N GLN A 553 55.68 46.82 -35.33
CA GLN A 553 54.51 45.96 -35.49
C GLN A 553 53.12 46.65 -35.56
N ALA A 554 52.55 46.73 -36.77
CA ALA A 554 51.17 47.22 -36.96
C ALA A 554 50.15 46.33 -36.23
N THR A 555 49.19 46.95 -35.53
CA THR A 555 48.05 46.26 -34.91
C THR A 555 46.85 46.21 -35.86
N PRO A 556 45.86 45.31 -35.64
CA PRO A 556 44.64 45.25 -36.44
C PRO A 556 43.78 46.53 -36.45
N GLU A 557 44.14 47.53 -35.64
CA GLU A 557 43.46 48.83 -35.52
C GLU A 557 44.19 49.98 -36.26
N GLY A 558 45.19 49.66 -37.09
CA GLY A 558 45.84 50.65 -37.98
C GLY A 558 46.76 51.66 -37.27
N SER A 559 47.17 51.37 -36.03
CA SER A 559 48.12 52.21 -35.27
C SER A 559 49.57 51.74 -35.46
N TYR A 560 50.49 52.69 -35.59
CA TYR A 560 51.93 52.44 -35.75
C TYR A 560 52.69 52.86 -34.49
N TYR A 561 53.61 52.01 -34.02
CA TYR A 561 54.56 52.37 -32.98
C TYR A 561 55.95 52.60 -33.58
N PHE A 562 56.57 53.72 -33.23
CA PHE A 562 57.95 54.03 -33.60
C PHE A 562 58.84 53.99 -32.35
N ARG A 563 59.99 53.33 -32.46
CA ARG A 563 61.04 53.41 -31.44
C ARG A 563 62.11 54.38 -31.92
N ILE A 564 62.30 55.47 -31.18
CA ILE A 564 63.43 56.40 -31.36
C ILE A 564 64.55 55.95 -30.41
N ILE A 565 65.78 55.91 -30.92
CA ILE A 565 67.00 55.67 -30.13
C ILE A 565 67.91 56.89 -30.32
N ILE A 566 68.45 57.41 -29.22
CA ILE A 566 69.45 58.50 -29.20
C ILE A 566 70.71 57.90 -28.57
N GLU A 567 71.76 57.73 -29.35
CA GLU A 567 73.05 57.27 -28.83
C GLU A 567 73.70 58.39 -27.99
N GLY A 568 74.34 58.00 -26.88
CA GLY A 568 75.01 58.92 -25.96
C GLY A 568 74.21 59.37 -24.72
N VAL A 569 72.89 59.09 -24.63
CA VAL A 569 72.07 59.47 -23.46
C VAL A 569 71.66 58.24 -22.65
N THR A 570 72.24 58.04 -21.46
CA THR A 570 71.93 56.92 -20.56
C THR A 570 70.69 57.19 -19.70
N SER A 571 69.51 57.30 -20.30
CA SER A 571 68.22 57.22 -19.60
C SER A 571 67.11 56.65 -20.49
N SER A 572 66.23 55.83 -19.91
CA SER A 572 65.31 54.94 -20.63
C SER A 572 63.99 55.61 -21.08
N ASN A 573 64.08 56.80 -21.68
CA ASN A 573 62.92 57.60 -22.07
C ASN A 573 62.29 57.12 -23.38
N VAL A 574 61.28 56.24 -23.31
CA VAL A 574 60.47 55.82 -24.47
C VAL A 574 59.30 56.80 -24.66
N GLY A 575 59.39 57.67 -25.66
CA GLY A 575 58.27 58.51 -26.09
C GLY A 575 57.28 57.73 -26.97
N VAL A 576 56.02 57.63 -26.56
CA VAL A 576 54.95 56.96 -27.33
C VAL A 576 54.00 57.98 -27.95
N LEU A 577 54.08 58.17 -29.26
CA LEU A 577 53.13 59.00 -30.01
C LEU A 577 51.81 58.24 -30.23
N LYS A 578 50.88 58.32 -29.28
CA LYS A 578 49.49 57.85 -29.48
C LYS A 578 48.74 58.81 -30.42
N VAL A 579 48.62 58.44 -31.69
CA VAL A 579 47.60 59.02 -32.58
C VAL A 579 46.23 58.51 -32.11
N GLY A 580 45.32 59.41 -31.76
CA GLY A 580 43.98 59.06 -31.27
C GLY A 580 43.07 58.45 -32.35
N LYS A 581 41.99 57.78 -31.93
CA LYS A 581 40.98 57.17 -32.83
C LYS A 581 40.10 58.22 -33.51
N ALA A 582 40.68 58.99 -34.44
CA ALA A 582 40.03 60.06 -35.20
C ALA A 582 38.94 59.61 -36.20
N TRP A 583 38.53 58.34 -36.15
CA TRP A 583 37.68 57.68 -37.15
C TRP A 583 36.37 57.12 -36.58
N GLU A 584 36.17 57.11 -35.25
CA GLU A 584 34.98 56.52 -34.60
C GLU A 584 34.33 57.52 -33.62
N MET A 585 33.12 57.99 -33.93
CA MET A 585 32.33 58.91 -33.09
C MET A 585 31.09 58.17 -32.54
N LYS A 586 30.91 58.13 -31.21
CA LYS A 586 29.76 57.46 -30.60
C LYS A 586 28.64 58.46 -30.31
N ILE A 587 27.50 58.32 -30.99
CA ILE A 587 26.31 59.18 -30.88
C ILE A 587 25.09 58.30 -30.61
N ASN A 588 24.35 58.59 -29.53
CA ASN A 588 23.20 57.81 -29.02
C ASN A 588 23.44 56.29 -29.04
N ASN A 589 24.52 55.88 -28.39
CA ASN A 589 25.06 54.52 -28.36
C ASN A 589 25.54 53.89 -29.68
N VAL A 590 25.21 54.43 -30.85
CA VAL A 590 25.73 53.98 -32.16
C VAL A 590 27.15 54.52 -32.39
N THR A 591 28.08 53.66 -32.81
CA THR A 591 29.45 54.07 -33.17
C THR A 591 29.53 54.32 -34.69
N TRP A 592 29.51 55.60 -35.05
CA TRP A 592 29.61 56.08 -36.43
C TRP A 592 31.06 56.19 -36.89
N ALA A 593 31.29 56.00 -38.18
CA ALA A 593 32.51 56.48 -38.84
C ALA A 593 32.53 58.02 -38.81
N ALA A 594 33.67 58.63 -38.52
CA ALA A 594 33.81 60.09 -38.51
C ALA A 594 33.78 60.72 -39.91
N ARG A 595 33.79 59.91 -40.99
CA ARG A 595 34.01 60.31 -42.38
C ARG A 595 33.20 59.46 -43.37
N ASN A 596 32.92 60.00 -44.56
CA ASN A 596 32.23 59.28 -45.64
C ASN A 596 33.12 58.20 -46.30
N VAL A 597 32.50 57.25 -46.99
CA VAL A 597 33.20 56.34 -47.90
C VAL A 597 33.59 57.12 -49.16
N GLU A 598 34.88 57.12 -49.50
CA GLU A 598 35.38 57.61 -50.77
C GLU A 598 35.07 56.53 -51.82
N ARG A 599 36.07 55.72 -52.16
CA ARG A 599 35.93 54.49 -52.94
C ARG A 599 35.78 53.26 -52.02
N PRO A 600 35.39 52.08 -52.52
CA PRO A 600 35.08 50.94 -51.66
C PRO A 600 36.20 50.56 -50.70
N ALA A 601 35.81 50.26 -49.46
CA ALA A 601 36.68 50.00 -48.33
C ALA A 601 37.65 51.13 -47.91
N LEU A 602 37.48 52.36 -48.42
CA LEU A 602 38.27 53.54 -48.06
C LEU A 602 37.38 54.70 -47.59
N PHE A 603 37.79 55.40 -46.52
CA PHE A 603 37.16 56.64 -46.08
C PHE A 603 37.84 57.88 -46.71
N VAL A 604 37.08 58.97 -46.84
CA VAL A 604 37.56 60.30 -47.29
C VAL A 604 38.60 60.94 -46.35
N ALA A 605 39.26 61.98 -46.83
CA ALA A 605 40.33 62.69 -46.11
C ALA A 605 39.80 63.62 -44.99
N ASN A 606 38.62 64.21 -45.18
CA ASN A 606 38.01 65.17 -44.25
C ASN A 606 36.55 64.78 -43.93
N PRO A 607 36.04 64.99 -42.70
CA PRO A 607 34.63 64.74 -42.36
C PRO A 607 33.58 65.40 -43.28
N GLU A 608 33.96 66.51 -43.91
CA GLU A 608 33.18 67.36 -44.80
C GLU A 608 33.15 66.87 -46.26
N ASP A 609 34.08 66.01 -46.67
CA ASP A 609 34.08 65.47 -48.03
C ASP A 609 32.86 64.56 -48.22
N THR A 610 32.14 64.69 -49.33
CA THR A 610 30.90 63.93 -49.58
C THR A 610 31.16 62.45 -49.89
N GLY A 611 32.35 62.11 -50.40
CA GLY A 611 32.70 60.77 -50.85
C GLY A 611 32.01 60.40 -52.16
N TRP A 612 32.11 59.12 -52.56
CA TRP A 612 31.38 58.66 -53.74
C TRP A 612 29.92 58.35 -53.40
N TYR A 613 29.08 58.39 -54.44
CA TYR A 613 27.68 58.04 -54.39
C TYR A 613 27.53 56.57 -54.77
N TYR A 614 26.72 55.82 -54.03
CA TYR A 614 26.50 54.38 -54.24
C TYR A 614 25.02 54.10 -54.54
N GLN A 615 24.77 53.24 -55.53
CA GLN A 615 23.43 52.70 -55.79
C GLN A 615 23.10 51.58 -54.79
N ARG A 616 21.81 51.29 -54.61
CA ARG A 616 21.35 50.18 -53.75
C ARG A 616 22.03 48.87 -54.17
N ASN A 617 22.56 48.12 -53.19
CA ASN A 617 23.12 46.77 -53.38
C ASN A 617 24.28 46.71 -54.41
N ARG A 618 25.05 47.79 -54.57
CA ARG A 618 26.25 47.84 -55.43
C ARG A 618 27.50 48.11 -54.61
N TYR A 619 28.58 47.38 -54.92
CA TYR A 619 29.92 47.67 -54.44
C TYR A 619 30.50 48.90 -55.15
N THR A 620 30.25 49.01 -56.46
CA THR A 620 30.60 50.14 -57.33
C THR A 620 29.98 51.45 -56.84
N GLY A 621 30.79 52.51 -56.79
CA GLY A 621 30.37 53.89 -56.54
C GLY A 621 30.74 54.83 -57.69
N TRP A 622 30.23 56.06 -57.64
CA TRP A 622 30.43 57.11 -58.64
C TRP A 622 30.88 58.42 -57.97
N SER A 623 31.90 59.07 -58.54
CA SER A 623 32.48 60.32 -58.02
C SER A 623 31.51 61.53 -58.07
N PRO A 624 31.70 62.56 -57.22
CA PRO A 624 30.96 63.83 -57.28
C PRO A 624 31.16 64.63 -58.57
N THR A 625 32.25 64.43 -59.31
CA THR A 625 32.58 65.18 -60.53
C THR A 625 32.35 64.39 -61.80
N ASP A 626 32.59 63.08 -61.77
CA ASP A 626 32.88 62.32 -62.99
C ASP A 626 31.61 61.87 -63.74
N PRO A 627 31.67 61.74 -65.09
CA PRO A 627 30.57 61.21 -65.90
C PRO A 627 30.33 59.71 -65.62
N LEU A 628 29.11 59.23 -65.88
CA LEU A 628 28.70 57.84 -65.64
C LEU A 628 29.22 56.83 -66.71
N THR A 629 30.45 57.00 -67.17
CA THR A 629 31.16 55.97 -67.93
C THR A 629 31.33 54.70 -67.09
N PRO A 630 31.55 53.52 -67.72
CA PRO A 630 31.80 52.28 -66.97
C PRO A 630 32.93 52.47 -65.95
N SER A 631 32.71 51.96 -64.75
CA SER A 631 33.69 52.03 -63.66
C SER A 631 34.96 51.22 -63.98
N HIS A 632 35.97 51.35 -63.13
CA HIS A 632 37.22 50.57 -63.17
C HIS A 632 36.98 49.03 -63.25
N ASP A 633 35.82 48.58 -62.76
CA ASP A 633 35.41 47.17 -62.69
C ASP A 633 34.47 46.74 -63.84
N GLY A 634 34.16 47.65 -64.78
CA GLY A 634 33.33 47.39 -65.96
C GLY A 634 31.81 47.41 -65.75
N GLU A 635 31.32 47.52 -64.52
CA GLU A 635 29.87 47.69 -64.27
C GLU A 635 29.36 49.03 -64.80
N LYS A 636 28.16 48.99 -65.40
CA LYS A 636 27.42 50.15 -65.92
C LYS A 636 26.36 50.63 -64.92
N TRP A 637 26.00 51.91 -64.99
CA TRP A 637 24.91 52.49 -64.19
C TRP A 637 23.63 51.66 -64.31
N ASN A 638 23.10 51.16 -63.19
CA ASN A 638 21.87 50.38 -63.22
C ASN A 638 20.67 51.32 -63.32
N SER A 639 19.95 51.29 -64.45
CA SER A 639 18.73 52.05 -64.67
C SER A 639 17.46 51.35 -64.15
N VAL A 640 17.56 50.09 -63.71
CA VAL A 640 16.47 49.30 -63.13
C VAL A 640 16.61 49.32 -61.60
N VAL A 641 15.50 49.53 -60.89
CA VAL A 641 15.49 49.41 -59.43
C VAL A 641 15.71 47.94 -59.07
N ASP A 642 16.79 47.62 -58.37
CA ASP A 642 17.05 46.26 -57.86
C ASP A 642 15.98 45.89 -56.84
N THR A 643 15.19 44.86 -57.16
CA THR A 643 14.08 44.32 -56.35
C THR A 643 14.49 43.20 -55.42
N ASN A 644 15.77 42.84 -55.34
CA ASN A 644 16.24 41.73 -54.51
C ASN A 644 16.34 42.15 -53.02
N ASP A 645 15.71 41.42 -52.10
CA ASP A 645 15.33 41.98 -50.78
C ASP A 645 16.49 42.23 -49.79
N SER A 646 17.69 41.69 -50.03
CA SER A 646 18.79 41.71 -49.04
C SER A 646 20.09 42.34 -49.54
N TRP A 647 20.73 43.15 -48.68
CA TRP A 647 22.07 43.69 -48.92
C TRP A 647 23.12 42.62 -48.61
N VAL A 648 23.63 41.93 -49.63
CA VAL A 648 24.68 40.92 -49.47
C VAL A 648 26.00 41.53 -49.03
N THR A 649 26.71 40.87 -48.11
CA THR A 649 27.94 41.38 -47.48
C THR A 649 29.06 41.69 -48.48
N ARG A 650 29.06 41.02 -49.64
CA ARG A 650 29.98 41.29 -50.76
C ARG A 650 29.82 42.69 -51.36
N ASN A 651 28.62 43.26 -51.28
CA ASN A 651 28.27 44.54 -51.89
C ASN A 651 28.33 45.70 -50.87
N ASN A 652 28.96 45.51 -49.71
CA ASN A 652 29.17 46.54 -48.69
C ASN A 652 30.44 47.36 -49.01
N PRO A 653 30.34 48.64 -49.41
CA PRO A 653 31.51 49.48 -49.69
C PRO A 653 32.15 50.06 -48.42
N CYS A 654 31.57 49.87 -47.23
CA CYS A 654 32.19 50.27 -45.96
C CYS A 654 33.49 49.50 -45.68
N PRO A 655 34.51 50.13 -45.07
CA PRO A 655 35.76 49.45 -44.66
C PRO A 655 35.55 48.24 -43.74
N ALA A 656 36.59 47.42 -43.61
CA ALA A 656 36.59 46.26 -42.71
C ALA A 656 36.26 46.69 -41.27
N GLY A 657 35.39 45.94 -40.58
CA GLY A 657 34.85 46.30 -39.27
C GLY A 657 33.60 47.21 -39.31
N TYR A 658 33.23 47.77 -40.46
CA TYR A 658 32.08 48.66 -40.63
C TYR A 658 30.98 48.06 -41.53
N ARG A 659 29.78 48.62 -41.41
CA ARG A 659 28.55 48.30 -42.17
C ARG A 659 27.80 49.59 -42.53
N LEU A 660 26.87 49.52 -43.48
CA LEU A 660 25.86 50.58 -43.62
C LEU A 660 25.02 50.67 -42.33
N PRO A 661 24.53 51.87 -41.96
CA PRO A 661 23.53 52.02 -40.92
C PRO A 661 22.23 51.34 -41.33
N THR A 662 21.46 50.91 -40.33
CA THR A 662 20.06 50.51 -40.43
C THR A 662 19.15 51.72 -40.26
N LEU A 663 17.84 51.55 -40.43
CA LEU A 663 16.84 52.53 -40.02
C LEU A 663 16.94 52.84 -38.52
N ASP A 664 17.23 51.85 -37.66
CA ASP A 664 17.35 52.05 -36.22
C ASP A 664 18.59 52.87 -35.84
N ASP A 665 19.73 52.64 -36.51
CA ASP A 665 20.92 53.49 -36.33
C ASP A 665 20.61 54.96 -36.69
N ILE A 666 19.86 55.19 -37.77
CA ILE A 666 19.41 56.54 -38.18
C ILE A 666 18.39 57.11 -37.19
N ASN A 667 17.44 56.32 -36.69
CA ASN A 667 16.47 56.78 -35.70
C ASN A 667 17.18 57.20 -34.40
N ALA A 668 18.21 56.47 -33.96
CA ALA A 668 19.04 56.85 -32.81
C ALA A 668 19.80 58.16 -33.04
N LEU A 669 20.26 58.44 -34.28
CA LEU A 669 20.90 59.71 -34.65
C LEU A 669 19.89 60.89 -34.73
N LEU A 670 18.61 60.59 -34.98
CA LEU A 670 17.52 61.60 -35.07
C LEU A 670 16.77 61.84 -33.74
N ASP A 671 17.03 61.03 -32.72
CA ASP A 671 16.40 61.15 -31.38
C ASP A 671 16.78 62.46 -30.68
N GLU A 672 15.88 63.44 -30.76
CA GLU A 672 16.00 64.77 -30.15
C GLU A 672 16.08 64.73 -28.61
N THR A 673 15.75 63.60 -27.95
CA THR A 673 15.92 63.47 -26.50
C THR A 673 17.39 63.19 -26.12
N SER A 674 18.16 62.56 -27.02
CA SER A 674 19.55 62.13 -26.79
C SER A 674 20.59 62.88 -27.64
N VAL A 675 20.17 63.52 -28.74
CA VAL A 675 21.04 64.16 -29.73
C VAL A 675 20.54 65.58 -30.03
N ASP A 676 21.42 66.58 -29.94
CA ASP A 676 21.19 67.91 -30.53
C ASP A 676 21.67 67.91 -31.98
N ARG A 677 20.98 68.66 -32.85
CA ARG A 677 21.34 68.78 -34.28
C ARG A 677 21.26 70.22 -34.75
N GLU A 678 22.28 70.67 -35.47
CA GLU A 678 22.45 72.03 -35.95
C GLU A 678 22.77 72.03 -37.46
N TRP A 679 22.07 72.88 -38.23
CA TRP A 679 22.40 73.11 -39.64
C TRP A 679 23.41 74.24 -39.75
N LEU A 680 24.61 73.95 -40.26
CA LEU A 680 25.71 74.90 -40.32
C LEU A 680 26.60 74.70 -41.55
N THR A 681 27.54 75.63 -41.75
CA THR A 681 28.62 75.51 -42.73
C THR A 681 29.93 75.19 -41.99
N GLN A 682 30.45 73.98 -42.16
CA GLN A 682 31.75 73.57 -41.62
C GLN A 682 32.78 73.57 -42.74
N ASN A 683 33.88 74.32 -42.58
CA ASN A 683 34.97 74.40 -43.56
C ASN A 683 34.51 74.66 -45.02
N GLY A 684 33.50 75.52 -45.18
CA GLY A 684 32.90 75.87 -46.48
C GLY A 684 31.75 74.96 -46.95
N VAL A 685 31.57 73.78 -46.33
CA VAL A 685 30.54 72.80 -46.70
C VAL A 685 29.31 72.91 -45.78
N LYS A 686 28.12 73.06 -46.37
CA LYS A 686 26.84 73.02 -45.62
C LYS A 686 26.57 71.60 -45.11
N GLY A 687 25.91 71.44 -43.97
CA GLY A 687 25.51 70.11 -43.47
C GLY A 687 24.88 70.14 -42.07
N TYR A 688 24.51 68.97 -41.58
CA TYR A 688 24.07 68.80 -40.19
C TYR A 688 25.23 68.35 -39.29
N LYS A 689 25.45 69.08 -38.20
CA LYS A 689 26.26 68.65 -37.07
C LYS A 689 25.34 68.06 -36.00
N PHE A 690 25.58 66.81 -35.63
CA PHE A 690 24.92 66.11 -34.53
C PHE A 690 25.84 66.13 -33.31
N THR A 691 25.27 66.30 -32.12
CA THR A 691 25.98 66.34 -30.84
C THR A 691 25.28 65.43 -29.83
N ASP A 692 25.99 64.44 -29.31
CA ASP A 692 25.47 63.53 -28.29
C ASP A 692 25.36 64.22 -26.92
N LYS A 693 24.14 64.34 -26.38
CA LYS A 693 23.84 65.12 -25.16
C LYS A 693 24.54 64.61 -23.91
N LYS A 694 24.99 63.35 -23.90
CA LYS A 694 25.57 62.68 -22.74
C LYS A 694 27.10 62.73 -22.72
N SER A 695 27.73 62.78 -23.89
CA SER A 695 29.19 62.70 -24.05
C SER A 695 29.81 63.95 -24.68
N GLY A 696 29.03 64.80 -25.35
CA GLY A 696 29.54 65.93 -26.13
C GLY A 696 30.25 65.53 -27.43
N ASN A 697 30.24 64.24 -27.80
CA ASN A 697 30.76 63.77 -29.08
C ASN A 697 29.97 64.42 -30.23
N THR A 698 30.66 64.78 -31.33
CA THR A 698 30.01 65.39 -32.49
C THR A 698 30.28 64.63 -33.78
N LEU A 699 29.29 64.62 -34.69
CA LEU A 699 29.37 64.01 -36.01
C LEU A 699 28.84 65.01 -37.04
N PHE A 700 29.63 65.31 -38.08
CA PHE A 700 29.18 66.15 -39.20
C PHE A 700 28.81 65.30 -40.41
N LEU A 701 27.61 65.51 -40.95
CA LEU A 701 27.15 64.96 -42.22
C LEU A 701 27.06 66.09 -43.25
N PRO A 702 27.97 66.17 -44.24
CA PRO A 702 27.92 67.18 -45.29
C PRO A 702 26.69 66.99 -46.20
N ALA A 703 26.17 68.11 -46.71
CA ALA A 703 25.22 68.17 -47.79
C ALA A 703 25.96 67.88 -49.11
N GLY A 704 25.59 66.78 -49.77
CA GLY A 704 26.19 66.33 -51.02
C GLY A 704 25.17 66.00 -52.10
N GLY A 705 23.88 66.20 -51.87
CA GLY A 705 22.81 65.82 -52.79
C GLY A 705 22.79 64.33 -53.12
N ASN A 706 22.51 64.02 -54.39
CA ASN A 706 22.48 62.66 -54.94
C ASN A 706 22.82 62.64 -56.43
N ARG A 707 23.39 61.55 -56.92
CA ARG A 707 23.72 61.34 -58.34
C ARG A 707 22.54 60.71 -59.08
N ASN A 708 22.10 61.33 -60.17
CA ASN A 708 21.00 60.86 -61.02
C ASN A 708 21.52 60.09 -62.25
N LYS A 709 20.62 59.35 -62.93
CA LYS A 709 20.91 58.53 -64.13
C LYS A 709 21.47 59.29 -65.34
N ASP A 710 21.42 60.62 -65.34
CA ASP A 710 22.01 61.50 -66.36
C ASP A 710 23.41 62.02 -65.96
N GLY A 711 23.95 61.50 -64.85
CA GLY A 711 25.25 61.88 -64.27
C GLY A 711 25.24 63.18 -63.48
N LYS A 712 24.12 63.89 -63.42
CA LYS A 712 24.06 65.18 -62.71
C LYS A 712 23.90 64.98 -61.22
N LEU A 713 24.45 65.93 -60.48
CA LEU A 713 24.19 66.08 -59.05
C LEU A 713 22.86 66.80 -58.85
N SER A 714 21.99 66.24 -58.03
CA SER A 714 20.67 66.77 -57.71
C SER A 714 20.58 67.11 -56.22
N ASN A 715 19.88 68.20 -55.89
CA ASN A 715 19.75 68.74 -54.54
C ASN A 715 21.09 68.91 -53.76
N PRO A 716 22.12 69.56 -54.34
CA PRO A 716 23.44 69.68 -53.70
C PRO A 716 23.42 70.42 -52.35
N GLU A 717 22.44 71.30 -52.14
CA GLU A 717 22.20 72.04 -50.88
C GLU A 717 21.69 71.16 -49.71
N GLY A 718 21.35 69.88 -49.95
CA GLY A 718 20.89 68.92 -48.93
C GLY A 718 21.72 67.63 -48.92
N GLY A 719 21.48 66.76 -47.94
CA GLY A 719 22.14 65.46 -47.83
C GLY A 719 21.20 64.29 -48.08
N ARG A 720 21.71 63.22 -48.71
CA ARG A 720 21.02 61.94 -48.84
C ARG A 720 21.98 60.79 -48.56
N TYR A 721 21.69 60.04 -47.50
CA TYR A 721 22.54 58.98 -46.97
C TYR A 721 21.83 57.62 -47.05
N MET A 722 22.50 56.62 -47.62
CA MET A 722 21.98 55.26 -47.79
C MET A 722 21.92 54.50 -46.45
N THR A 723 20.89 53.66 -46.25
CA THR A 723 20.86 52.63 -45.19
C THR A 723 20.83 51.23 -45.81
N SER A 724 21.11 50.21 -45.01
CA SER A 724 20.91 48.80 -45.36
C SER A 724 19.44 48.35 -45.32
N THR A 725 18.53 49.17 -44.79
CA THR A 725 17.15 48.77 -44.50
C THR A 725 16.24 48.93 -45.71
N TYR A 726 15.46 47.87 -45.99
CA TYR A 726 14.58 47.75 -47.15
C TYR A 726 13.19 47.33 -46.67
N GLU A 727 12.17 48.11 -46.99
CA GLU A 727 10.81 47.97 -46.44
C GLU A 727 9.76 48.28 -47.51
N GLU A 728 8.55 47.72 -47.36
CA GLU A 728 7.43 48.01 -48.23
C GLU A 728 6.87 49.42 -47.98
N ASP A 729 6.74 50.24 -49.03
CA ASP A 729 5.82 51.38 -49.01
C ASP A 729 4.40 50.84 -49.11
N THR A 730 3.76 50.64 -47.95
CA THR A 730 2.41 50.09 -47.82
C THR A 730 1.32 50.89 -48.54
N VAL A 731 1.57 52.16 -48.88
CA VAL A 731 0.65 53.01 -49.66
C VAL A 731 0.76 52.71 -51.16
N ARG A 732 1.93 52.26 -51.63
CA ARG A 732 2.21 52.01 -53.07
C ARG A 732 2.49 50.54 -53.42
N ARG A 733 2.56 49.65 -52.42
CA ARG A 733 2.88 48.22 -52.53
C ARG A 733 4.15 47.94 -53.35
N ILE A 734 5.19 48.70 -53.07
CA ILE A 734 6.52 48.57 -53.69
C ILE A 734 7.60 48.69 -52.61
N TRP A 735 8.60 47.82 -52.69
CA TRP A 735 9.71 47.77 -51.73
C TRP A 735 10.75 48.84 -52.04
N LYS A 736 11.22 49.53 -50.99
CA LYS A 736 12.07 50.72 -51.09
C LYS A 736 13.15 50.74 -50.03
N THR A 737 14.31 51.28 -50.37
CA THR A 737 15.38 51.51 -49.41
C THR A 737 15.05 52.70 -48.52
N ARG A 738 15.30 52.55 -47.22
CA ARG A 738 15.28 53.65 -46.27
C ARG A 738 16.52 54.52 -46.47
N THR A 739 16.35 55.84 -46.46
CA THR A 739 17.44 56.81 -46.56
C THR A 739 17.25 57.93 -45.54
N LEU A 740 18.33 58.41 -44.95
CA LEU A 740 18.31 59.70 -44.27
C LEU A 740 18.33 60.81 -45.33
N TYR A 741 17.31 61.67 -45.31
CA TYR A 741 17.19 62.85 -46.16
C TYR A 741 17.23 64.11 -45.29
N PHE A 742 17.98 65.12 -45.71
CA PHE A 742 18.00 66.40 -45.01
C PHE A 742 18.29 67.61 -45.91
N GLY A 743 17.88 68.78 -45.43
CA GLY A 743 18.26 70.13 -45.88
C GLY A 743 18.00 71.14 -44.76
N SER A 744 18.21 72.43 -45.02
CA SER A 744 18.17 73.48 -43.97
C SER A 744 16.91 73.53 -43.11
N ASN A 745 15.77 73.11 -43.66
CA ASN A 745 14.45 73.25 -43.03
C ASN A 745 13.79 71.90 -42.67
N GLU A 746 14.39 70.77 -43.03
CA GLU A 746 13.83 69.44 -42.80
C GLU A 746 14.92 68.37 -42.69
N ILE A 747 14.76 67.44 -41.75
CA ILE A 747 15.58 66.23 -41.64
C ILE A 747 14.71 65.05 -41.18
N LYS A 748 14.75 63.93 -41.91
CA LYS A 748 13.94 62.74 -41.64
C LYS A 748 14.50 61.47 -42.28
N ALA A 749 14.18 60.32 -41.70
CA ALA A 749 14.21 59.05 -42.44
C ALA A 749 13.09 59.03 -43.49
N GLY A 750 13.37 58.50 -44.68
CA GLY A 750 12.44 58.52 -45.81
C GLY A 750 12.59 57.34 -46.75
N PHE A 751 11.75 57.32 -47.79
CA PHE A 751 11.70 56.32 -48.86
C PHE A 751 12.07 56.98 -50.20
N ILE A 752 12.80 56.28 -51.08
CA ILE A 752 13.03 56.73 -52.48
C ILE A 752 12.82 55.55 -53.46
N THR A 753 12.44 55.87 -54.71
CA THR A 753 11.95 54.93 -55.74
C THR A 753 12.79 54.83 -57.01
N GLU A 754 13.88 55.57 -57.12
CA GLU A 754 14.54 55.79 -58.40
C GLU A 754 15.95 55.19 -58.48
N ALA A 755 16.39 54.91 -59.70
CA ALA A 755 17.75 54.50 -60.02
C ALA A 755 18.73 55.68 -59.83
N VAL A 756 19.10 55.91 -58.57
CA VAL A 756 19.85 57.06 -58.04
C VAL A 756 20.90 56.57 -57.04
N ALA A 757 22.00 57.31 -56.89
CA ALA A 757 23.09 56.98 -55.98
C ALA A 757 23.24 58.03 -54.84
N TYR A 758 23.57 57.56 -53.64
CA TYR A 758 23.61 58.33 -52.38
C TYR A 758 24.94 58.20 -51.65
N THR A 759 25.31 59.17 -50.81
CA THR A 759 26.53 59.06 -50.01
C THR A 759 26.39 57.99 -48.93
N ILE A 760 27.52 57.47 -48.43
CA ILE A 760 27.55 56.48 -47.35
C ILE A 760 28.40 56.98 -46.19
N ARG A 761 27.75 57.07 -45.02
CA ARG A 761 28.39 57.22 -43.71
C ARG A 761 28.18 55.90 -42.96
N CYS A 762 29.25 55.18 -42.69
CA CYS A 762 29.17 53.85 -42.10
C CYS A 762 29.01 53.89 -40.57
N VAL A 763 28.58 52.77 -40.00
CA VAL A 763 28.65 52.49 -38.55
C VAL A 763 29.49 51.24 -38.31
N LYS A 764 30.04 51.11 -37.11
CA LYS A 764 30.77 49.91 -36.69
C LYS A 764 29.82 48.71 -36.64
N LYS A 765 30.32 47.52 -36.95
CA LYS A 765 29.54 46.27 -36.95
C LYS A 765 29.04 45.91 -35.56
#